data_AF-A0A1F6FJY8-F1
#
_entry.id   AF-A0A1F6FJY8-F1
#
_cell.length_a   1.000
_cell.length_b   1.000
_cell.length_c   1.000
_cell.angle_alpha   90.00
_cell.angle_beta   90.00
_cell.angle_gamma   90.00
#
_symmetry.space_group_name_H-M   'P 1'
#
loop_
_entity.id
_entity.type
_entity.pdbx_description
1 polymer ?
#
loop_
_entity_poly.entity_id
_entity_poly.type
_entity_poly.pdbx_seq_one_letter_code
_entity_poly.pdbx_strand_id
1 'polypeptide(L)'
;MFSLFSNDLKKTRNLAAALTLVALLFSLVPLFTYAEEPVEGEGTEAPVEAIEVISENNVPTEGDPGTGGEGGVSGTPGEEGGESEGEDVTGQQVESGTTTAIKTGDATATGDISTTANSNNIQSTATSSLNDLDTYELNATGTNSGIITNMGTTTAITGDNLASSSDTATIETGDAVSVLNIANVLNTNVINSSGFMRLLNQMLGDEGIFDLRELFFNNPDALVSASNQCSLLSCAAEDVIYNLLQQNEAVIDNDVDIYAITGGNSAEGEIAAIETGNAYGAANIINVANTNIIDSNYILMAVNGMGTLNGDLVLPTADLWYAFFGKPNALVQLEDIEDASLVDNNVNYADINNELDTVAESGNNEAFTDIVESYTSTGIAEAASNVLNKVNQNFFGGDSMYMLIKVHGNWNGNVYGLPQGLSWEVTPEGVVIYNSDAEVTPSELLMCGSRYCDVDSYEANFNNQSTSTINNKVDIVSLTGENLIDAELGVIETGDAYAGANVMNIANTNVVGRNWVMAVLNIFGDFNGDISFGAPDLWVGGQLQADSDTISPGSKVIYTYTIKNNGDLEARNVQFDHEFDSEYMYHLVGGLAANNLETASIGDIPAGGSKTIVFEGIVEEIVPIGTTTITARANVRSTQSDGNRADNTERLSISIYRAAPTDNGGTDSGTGNGGNSGSGDEQGNGTDNGGTNTGGGGGGGGGGGGGGGSSSSNNKNAGKVLGASIERETSKVKADAAPDIRIYKNTVLPISKTVNAGDSVDYVLTVKNRGGTAYDAQVIDTLLNPIGTVVSEQSWNLGNVLPGEVITLTYTINYKADTPTGSYTNQAKVIAYNAASSTVGKKTKELRIPVAKHTLEIKGVDIGIRNVGLLGTYQHTNGLYVAVLTWETSKPTDGQIFFSENNGVSPYDQLAKNLGYDRASAHMPFLKTKHYMFLLDLKPATEYTYRIRSSGSGNTSTGGDYTFATPGFVSKASASVVATPIVAKPITPTTPVVVKSIAPPVPKQPVAPTPTPVSEPKTETAQQPAPAAQSGVGSVVKKVFGWFH
;
A
#
# COMPACT_ATOMS: atom_id res chain seq x y z
N MET A 1 -6.29 -40.66 -57.66
CA MET A 1 -6.87 -41.56 -56.64
C MET A 1 -7.88 -40.67 -55.91
N PHE A 2 -9.21 -40.91 -55.85
CA PHE A 2 -9.96 -42.12 -55.45
C PHE A 2 -9.48 -42.63 -54.08
N SER A 3 -10.30 -42.91 -53.06
CA SER A 3 -11.73 -43.32 -52.98
C SER A 3 -12.26 -43.05 -51.54
N LEU A 4 -13.55 -43.01 -51.14
CA LEU A 4 -14.95 -43.08 -51.64
C LEU A 4 -15.84 -42.84 -50.36
N PHE A 5 -17.10 -42.39 -50.29
CA PHE A 5 -18.12 -41.72 -51.13
C PHE A 5 -19.28 -41.28 -50.16
N SER A 6 -20.47 -40.72 -50.48
CA SER A 6 -21.18 -40.45 -51.74
C SER A 6 -22.26 -39.34 -51.60
N ASN A 7 -22.45 -38.54 -52.67
CA ASN A 7 -23.72 -37.99 -53.21
C ASN A 7 -24.60 -37.02 -52.36
N ASP A 8 -25.39 -36.09 -52.93
CA ASP A 8 -25.84 -35.94 -54.34
C ASP A 8 -26.20 -34.48 -54.78
N LEU A 9 -26.39 -34.30 -56.10
CA LEU A 9 -27.42 -33.44 -56.76
C LEU A 9 -27.29 -31.89 -57.00
N LYS A 10 -26.35 -31.51 -57.88
CA LYS A 10 -26.55 -30.69 -59.13
C LYS A 10 -26.98 -29.17 -59.14
N LYS A 11 -26.24 -28.41 -60.00
CA LYS A 11 -26.62 -27.19 -60.81
C LYS A 11 -26.74 -25.85 -60.04
N THR A 12 -26.59 -24.65 -60.65
CA THR A 12 -26.59 -24.25 -62.09
C THR A 12 -25.51 -23.17 -62.43
N ARG A 13 -25.53 -22.56 -63.62
CA ARG A 13 -24.53 -21.61 -64.19
C ARG A 13 -25.19 -20.30 -64.69
N ASN A 14 -24.35 -19.33 -65.12
CA ASN A 14 -24.63 -18.17 -66.01
C ASN A 14 -25.26 -16.94 -65.29
N LEU A 15 -25.22 -15.68 -65.78
CA LEU A 15 -24.63 -15.09 -67.01
C LEU A 15 -24.14 -13.62 -66.78
N ALA A 16 -23.53 -13.02 -67.80
CA ALA A 16 -22.77 -11.76 -67.81
C ALA A 16 -23.54 -10.43 -68.06
N ALA A 17 -22.80 -9.31 -67.86
CA ALA A 17 -22.68 -8.11 -68.72
C ALA A 17 -23.58 -6.85 -68.54
N ALA A 18 -22.89 -5.75 -68.10
CA ALA A 18 -22.72 -4.45 -68.79
C ALA A 18 -23.79 -3.32 -68.80
N LEU A 19 -23.26 -2.08 -68.63
CA LEU A 19 -23.76 -0.76 -69.12
C LEU A 19 -25.06 -0.19 -68.46
N THR A 20 -25.32 1.13 -68.31
CA THR A 20 -24.66 2.40 -68.81
C THR A 20 -24.89 3.61 -67.85
N LEU A 21 -24.09 4.68 -68.09
CA LEU A 21 -24.07 6.08 -67.61
C LEU A 21 -25.40 6.90 -67.51
N VAL A 22 -25.31 8.11 -66.91
CA VAL A 22 -26.20 9.35 -66.92
C VAL A 22 -26.95 9.57 -65.58
N ALA A 23 -26.59 10.52 -64.69
CA ALA A 23 -26.71 12.01 -64.70
C ALA A 23 -28.19 12.53 -64.52
N LEU A 24 -28.54 13.70 -63.96
CA LEU A 24 -27.82 14.91 -63.49
C LEU A 24 -28.74 15.79 -62.57
N LEU A 25 -28.19 16.47 -61.55
CA LEU A 25 -28.63 17.76 -60.93
C LEU A 25 -30.00 17.98 -60.22
N PHE A 26 -29.96 19.01 -59.34
CA PHE A 26 -31.03 19.90 -58.79
C PHE A 26 -32.09 19.41 -57.77
N SER A 27 -31.84 19.80 -56.50
CA SER A 27 -32.72 20.54 -55.56
C SER A 27 -34.26 20.42 -55.61
N LEU A 28 -34.87 20.31 -54.43
CA LEU A 28 -35.96 21.21 -54.02
C LEU A 28 -36.16 21.25 -52.49
N VAL A 29 -36.34 22.45 -51.93
CA VAL A 29 -36.75 22.69 -50.54
C VAL A 29 -38.27 22.61 -50.43
N PRO A 30 -38.85 21.92 -49.42
CA PRO A 30 -40.20 22.18 -48.97
C PRO A 30 -40.18 23.20 -47.83
N LEU A 31 -40.67 24.42 -48.05
CA LEU A 31 -41.11 25.25 -46.94
C LEU A 31 -42.39 24.64 -46.37
N PHE A 32 -42.46 24.51 -45.04
CA PHE A 32 -43.74 24.51 -44.34
C PHE A 32 -43.79 25.71 -43.39
N THR A 33 -44.97 26.31 -43.31
CA THR A 33 -45.19 27.64 -42.74
C THR A 33 -45.45 27.59 -41.23
N TYR A 34 -45.01 28.64 -40.54
CA TYR A 34 -45.40 28.92 -39.15
C TYR A 34 -46.91 28.84 -38.93
N ALA A 35 -47.29 28.33 -37.77
CA ALA A 35 -48.51 28.68 -37.07
C ALA A 35 -48.13 28.97 -35.61
N GLU A 36 -48.50 30.13 -35.08
CA GLU A 36 -48.31 30.48 -33.67
C GLU A 36 -49.49 29.97 -32.84
N GLU A 37 -49.24 29.11 -31.87
CA GLU A 37 -49.98 29.09 -30.60
C GLU A 37 -48.97 28.82 -29.47
N PRO A 38 -48.91 29.65 -28.41
CA PRO A 38 -48.05 29.40 -27.27
C PRO A 38 -48.67 28.32 -26.38
N VAL A 39 -47.98 27.20 -26.21
CA VAL A 39 -48.34 26.16 -25.25
C VAL A 39 -47.34 26.22 -24.11
N GLU A 40 -47.83 26.52 -22.90
CA GLU A 40 -47.08 26.32 -21.66
C GLU A 40 -46.86 24.81 -21.49
N GLY A 41 -45.67 24.33 -21.83
CA GLY A 41 -45.24 22.95 -21.66
C GLY A 41 -44.40 22.83 -20.39
N GLU A 42 -44.89 22.08 -19.41
CA GLU A 42 -44.07 21.62 -18.28
C GLU A 42 -42.89 20.80 -18.82
N GLY A 43 -41.68 21.06 -18.32
CA GLY A 43 -40.47 20.37 -18.79
C GLY A 43 -40.57 18.87 -18.52
N THR A 44 -40.48 18.05 -19.56
CA THR A 44 -40.44 16.59 -19.41
C THR A 44 -39.09 16.20 -18.82
N GLU A 45 -39.09 15.73 -17.57
CA GLU A 45 -37.91 15.21 -16.89
C GLU A 45 -37.21 14.16 -17.76
N ALA A 46 -35.88 14.25 -17.85
CA ALA A 46 -35.05 13.22 -18.46
C ALA A 46 -35.12 11.93 -17.61
N PRO A 47 -34.94 10.74 -18.21
CA PRO A 47 -34.87 9.51 -17.43
C PRO A 47 -33.71 9.57 -16.44
N VAL A 48 -33.99 9.25 -15.18
CA VAL A 48 -32.96 9.09 -14.14
C VAL A 48 -32.20 7.81 -14.44
N GLU A 49 -30.90 7.91 -14.69
CA GLU A 49 -30.01 6.76 -14.84
C GLU A 49 -29.50 6.28 -13.48
N ALA A 50 -28.89 5.09 -13.43
CA ALA A 50 -28.19 4.66 -12.23
C ALA A 50 -26.87 5.45 -12.06
N ILE A 51 -26.29 5.40 -10.87
CA ILE A 51 -24.89 5.82 -10.65
C ILE A 51 -24.02 4.59 -10.98
N GLU A 52 -22.98 4.76 -11.81
CA GLU A 52 -22.20 3.62 -12.30
C GLU A 52 -21.25 3.10 -11.22
N VAL A 53 -21.58 1.93 -10.67
CA VAL A 53 -20.76 1.17 -9.73
C VAL A 53 -20.37 -0.13 -10.39
N ILE A 54 -19.07 -0.45 -10.37
CA ILE A 54 -18.55 -1.70 -10.90
C ILE A 54 -17.57 -2.30 -9.89
N SER A 55 -17.78 -3.57 -9.60
CA SER A 55 -16.93 -4.36 -8.73
C SER A 55 -16.41 -5.57 -9.48
N GLU A 56 -15.12 -5.86 -9.33
CA GLU A 56 -14.40 -6.91 -10.05
C GLU A 56 -13.54 -7.71 -9.06
N ASN A 57 -13.73 -9.03 -9.02
CA ASN A 57 -13.02 -9.96 -8.13
C ASN A 57 -12.26 -10.98 -8.99
N ASN A 58 -11.10 -10.57 -9.51
CA ASN A 58 -10.25 -11.34 -10.42
C ASN A 58 -9.30 -12.26 -9.63
N VAL A 59 -9.89 -13.29 -9.02
CA VAL A 59 -9.22 -14.31 -8.19
C VAL A 59 -9.45 -15.72 -8.76
N PRO A 60 -8.54 -16.70 -8.55
CA PRO A 60 -8.70 -18.06 -9.06
C PRO A 60 -9.92 -18.77 -8.44
N THR A 61 -10.81 -19.31 -9.28
CA THR A 61 -12.00 -20.07 -8.84
C THR A 61 -11.92 -21.54 -9.26
N GLU A 62 -11.22 -22.38 -8.49
CA GLU A 62 -11.24 -23.86 -8.63
C GLU A 62 -12.39 -24.49 -7.79
N GLY A 63 -13.51 -23.78 -7.64
CA GLY A 63 -14.70 -24.21 -6.89
C GLY A 63 -16.01 -23.95 -7.64
N ASP A 64 -17.09 -24.64 -7.25
CA ASP A 64 -18.46 -24.31 -7.68
C ASP A 64 -18.86 -23.03 -6.93
N PRO A 65 -19.08 -21.89 -7.60
CA PRO A 65 -19.20 -20.61 -6.92
C PRO A 65 -20.44 -20.60 -6.00
N GLY A 66 -20.18 -20.52 -4.69
CA GLY A 66 -21.20 -20.15 -3.71
C GLY A 66 -21.93 -18.91 -4.20
N THR A 67 -23.27 -18.91 -4.12
CA THR A 67 -24.11 -18.00 -4.92
C THR A 67 -23.88 -16.54 -4.55
N GLY A 68 -22.99 -15.87 -5.28
CA GLY A 68 -22.75 -14.44 -5.18
C GLY A 68 -24.08 -13.70 -5.33
N GLY A 69 -24.41 -12.88 -4.33
CA GLY A 69 -25.71 -12.23 -4.25
C GLY A 69 -25.93 -11.27 -5.41
N GLU A 70 -26.94 -11.52 -6.24
CA GLU A 70 -27.41 -10.51 -7.21
C GLU A 70 -27.82 -9.26 -6.43
N GLY A 71 -27.22 -8.11 -6.77
CA GLY A 71 -27.31 -6.87 -5.99
C GLY A 71 -28.74 -6.41 -5.71
N GLY A 72 -28.96 -5.89 -4.50
CA GLY A 72 -30.28 -5.48 -4.01
C GLY A 72 -30.92 -4.40 -4.88
N VAL A 73 -32.10 -4.71 -5.44
CA VAL A 73 -32.89 -3.77 -6.24
C VAL A 73 -33.76 -2.89 -5.33
N SER A 74 -33.57 -1.57 -5.45
CA SER A 74 -34.39 -0.45 -4.93
C SER A 74 -35.49 -0.81 -3.92
N GLY A 75 -35.28 -0.43 -2.65
CA GLY A 75 -36.26 -0.55 -1.59
C GLY A 75 -37.35 0.55 -1.65
N THR A 76 -38.09 0.67 -0.55
CA THR A 76 -38.94 1.85 -0.29
C THR A 76 -38.45 2.57 0.97
N PRO A 77 -38.65 3.90 1.10
CA PRO A 77 -37.89 4.70 2.06
C PRO A 77 -38.00 4.24 3.52
N GLY A 78 -36.85 3.91 4.11
CA GLY A 78 -36.73 3.51 5.51
C GLY A 78 -35.34 2.96 5.83
N GLU A 79 -35.06 1.77 5.33
CA GLU A 79 -33.82 1.00 5.52
C GLU A 79 -33.47 0.32 4.19
N GLU A 80 -32.25 0.51 3.68
CA GLU A 80 -31.68 -0.27 2.56
C GLU A 80 -30.37 -0.93 2.99
N GLY A 81 -29.91 -1.94 2.25
CA GLY A 81 -28.74 -2.73 2.67
C GLY A 81 -28.52 -3.99 1.85
N GLY A 82 -27.30 -4.49 1.85
CA GLY A 82 -26.92 -5.79 1.31
C GLY A 82 -26.38 -6.73 2.39
N GLU A 83 -26.70 -8.02 2.24
CA GLU A 83 -26.04 -9.12 2.95
C GLU A 83 -25.20 -9.90 1.92
N SER A 84 -23.95 -10.24 2.24
CA SER A 84 -23.08 -11.04 1.39
C SER A 84 -22.33 -12.07 2.22
N GLU A 85 -22.66 -13.36 2.03
CA GLU A 85 -21.98 -14.49 2.67
C GLU A 85 -21.29 -15.34 1.58
N GLY A 86 -20.00 -15.61 1.74
CA GLY A 86 -19.23 -16.47 0.85
C GLY A 86 -18.30 -17.40 1.63
N GLU A 87 -18.39 -18.71 1.43
CA GLU A 87 -17.60 -19.73 2.14
C GLU A 87 -17.04 -20.75 1.15
N ASP A 88 -15.74 -21.02 1.24
CA ASP A 88 -15.05 -22.12 0.55
C ASP A 88 -14.07 -22.83 1.50
N VAL A 89 -14.15 -24.16 1.56
CA VAL A 89 -13.42 -24.97 2.56
C VAL A 89 -12.92 -26.27 1.92
N THR A 90 -11.63 -26.30 1.59
CA THR A 90 -10.90 -27.54 1.23
C THR A 90 -10.22 -28.17 2.46
N GLY A 91 -9.99 -27.37 3.51
CA GLY A 91 -9.35 -27.73 4.77
C GLY A 91 -10.18 -28.57 5.74
N GLN A 92 -9.86 -28.47 7.03
CA GLN A 92 -10.52 -29.16 8.15
C GLN A 92 -10.55 -30.70 8.02
N GLN A 93 -9.61 -31.27 7.26
CA GLN A 93 -9.50 -32.71 7.04
C GLN A 93 -8.89 -33.42 8.25
N VAL A 94 -9.34 -34.63 8.54
CA VAL A 94 -8.84 -35.45 9.66
C VAL A 94 -8.50 -36.85 9.18
N GLU A 95 -7.21 -37.19 9.16
CA GLU A 95 -6.69 -38.48 8.69
C GLU A 95 -5.88 -39.22 9.77
N SER A 96 -5.91 -40.56 9.72
CA SER A 96 -5.27 -41.41 10.74
C SER A 96 -4.85 -42.78 10.19
N GLY A 97 -3.58 -43.15 10.37
CA GLY A 97 -3.06 -44.40 9.79
C GLY A 97 -1.66 -44.79 10.26
N THR A 98 -1.00 -45.67 9.50
CA THR A 98 0.45 -45.94 9.68
C THR A 98 1.31 -44.95 8.90
N THR A 99 0.76 -44.33 7.87
CA THR A 99 1.37 -43.26 7.09
C THR A 99 0.21 -42.40 6.59
N THR A 100 0.25 -41.10 6.82
CA THR A 100 -0.84 -40.19 6.45
C THR A 100 -0.31 -39.00 5.67
N ALA A 101 -1.09 -38.56 4.68
CA ALA A 101 -0.81 -37.38 3.88
C ALA A 101 -2.13 -36.67 3.59
N ILE A 102 -2.27 -35.44 4.09
CA ILE A 102 -3.35 -34.54 3.72
C ILE A 102 -2.80 -33.59 2.66
N LYS A 103 -3.53 -33.47 1.55
CA LYS A 103 -3.31 -32.43 0.53
C LYS A 103 -4.63 -31.72 0.29
N THR A 104 -4.69 -30.42 0.54
CA THR A 104 -5.87 -29.59 0.26
C THR A 104 -5.62 -28.73 -0.98
N GLY A 105 -6.66 -28.48 -1.77
CA GLY A 105 -6.58 -27.51 -2.88
C GLY A 105 -6.72 -26.08 -2.38
N ASP A 106 -6.56 -25.11 -3.27
CA ASP A 106 -6.83 -23.71 -2.98
C ASP A 106 -8.31 -23.50 -2.60
N ALA A 107 -8.60 -22.47 -1.81
CA ALA A 107 -9.97 -22.07 -1.45
C ALA A 107 -10.19 -20.58 -1.72
N THR A 108 -11.30 -20.21 -2.34
CA THR A 108 -11.58 -18.82 -2.76
C THR A 108 -12.99 -18.39 -2.41
N ALA A 109 -13.11 -17.41 -1.52
CA ALA A 109 -14.36 -16.73 -1.16
C ALA A 109 -14.37 -15.28 -1.66
N THR A 110 -15.46 -14.87 -2.30
CA THR A 110 -15.65 -13.51 -2.82
C THR A 110 -17.02 -12.97 -2.44
N GLY A 111 -17.11 -11.67 -2.15
CA GLY A 111 -18.37 -10.97 -1.97
C GLY A 111 -18.38 -9.59 -2.62
N ASP A 112 -19.58 -9.15 -3.01
CA ASP A 112 -19.84 -7.84 -3.60
C ASP A 112 -21.15 -7.28 -3.03
N ILE A 113 -21.13 -6.04 -2.53
CA ILE A 113 -22.30 -5.30 -2.07
C ILE A 113 -22.32 -3.94 -2.76
N SER A 114 -23.42 -3.60 -3.42
CA SER A 114 -23.64 -2.26 -3.98
C SER A 114 -25.04 -1.78 -3.63
N THR A 115 -25.13 -0.65 -2.93
CA THR A 115 -26.40 -0.01 -2.55
C THR A 115 -26.45 1.43 -3.05
N THR A 116 -27.61 1.88 -3.53
CA THR A 116 -27.82 3.24 -4.04
C THR A 116 -29.20 3.73 -3.63
N ALA A 117 -29.27 4.25 -2.40
CA ALA A 117 -30.48 4.76 -1.78
C ALA A 117 -30.63 6.25 -2.05
N ASN A 118 -31.88 6.74 -2.21
CA ASN A 118 -32.21 8.17 -2.13
C ASN A 118 -31.41 9.11 -3.09
N SER A 119 -30.87 8.57 -4.18
CA SER A 119 -29.87 9.24 -5.02
C SER A 119 -30.34 9.36 -6.48
N ASN A 120 -29.92 10.43 -7.17
CA ASN A 120 -30.37 10.78 -8.52
C ASN A 120 -29.18 10.98 -9.47
N ASN A 121 -29.27 10.51 -10.71
CA ASN A 121 -28.39 10.88 -11.82
C ASN A 121 -29.22 11.56 -12.91
N ILE A 122 -28.93 12.84 -13.20
CA ILE A 122 -29.73 13.71 -14.07
C ILE A 122 -28.82 14.28 -15.17
N GLN A 123 -29.15 14.00 -16.43
CA GLN A 123 -28.43 14.55 -17.60
C GLN A 123 -29.34 15.52 -18.35
N SER A 124 -28.97 16.80 -18.37
CA SER A 124 -29.72 17.85 -19.05
C SER A 124 -29.40 17.86 -20.54
N THR A 125 -30.41 17.87 -21.41
CA THR A 125 -30.21 17.99 -22.86
C THR A 125 -30.33 19.44 -23.31
N ALA A 126 -29.29 19.97 -23.97
CA ALA A 126 -29.33 21.30 -24.59
C ALA A 126 -30.39 21.35 -25.70
N THR A 127 -31.30 22.32 -25.61
CA THR A 127 -32.42 22.50 -26.56
C THR A 127 -32.11 23.53 -27.66
N SER A 128 -31.12 24.41 -27.42
CA SER A 128 -30.48 25.29 -28.41
C SER A 128 -29.21 24.64 -28.98
N SER A 129 -28.58 25.29 -29.97
CA SER A 129 -27.18 25.00 -30.28
C SER A 129 -26.28 25.61 -29.19
N LEU A 130 -25.24 24.89 -28.77
CA LEU A 130 -24.24 25.27 -27.75
C LEU A 130 -23.34 26.49 -28.13
N ASN A 131 -23.85 27.44 -28.89
CA ASN A 131 -23.17 28.69 -29.28
C ASN A 131 -24.08 29.93 -29.03
N ASP A 132 -25.14 29.77 -28.24
CA ASP A 132 -26.28 30.70 -28.13
C ASP A 132 -27.10 30.37 -26.85
N LEU A 133 -26.42 30.25 -25.69
CA LEU A 133 -27.02 29.95 -24.38
C LEU A 133 -26.81 31.13 -23.42
N ASP A 134 -27.75 32.07 -23.42
CA ASP A 134 -27.76 33.32 -22.64
C ASP A 134 -27.49 33.07 -21.14
N THR A 135 -28.14 32.07 -20.54
CA THR A 135 -28.02 31.76 -19.10
C THR A 135 -28.19 30.27 -18.83
N TYR A 136 -27.36 29.71 -17.95
CA TYR A 136 -27.51 28.39 -17.36
C TYR A 136 -27.77 28.51 -15.84
N GLU A 137 -29.04 28.41 -15.43
CA GLU A 137 -29.44 28.38 -14.02
C GLU A 137 -29.78 26.94 -13.59
N LEU A 138 -29.08 26.42 -12.56
CA LEU A 138 -29.38 25.13 -11.93
C LEU A 138 -29.87 25.31 -10.50
N ASN A 139 -31.14 24.97 -10.25
CA ASN A 139 -31.72 24.89 -8.92
C ASN A 139 -31.75 23.44 -8.42
N ALA A 140 -31.00 23.14 -7.36
CA ALA A 140 -30.95 21.83 -6.72
C ALA A 140 -31.36 21.93 -5.24
N THR A 141 -32.66 21.79 -4.99
CA THR A 141 -33.26 21.90 -3.65
C THR A 141 -33.79 20.55 -3.15
N GLY A 142 -33.49 20.16 -1.91
CA GLY A 142 -33.91 18.85 -1.38
C GLY A 142 -33.85 18.74 0.14
N THR A 143 -34.62 17.80 0.67
CA THR A 143 -34.49 17.35 2.07
C THR A 143 -34.66 15.84 2.09
N ASN A 144 -33.65 15.10 2.51
CA ASN A 144 -33.67 13.63 2.44
C ASN A 144 -33.19 12.98 3.74
N SER A 145 -33.64 11.76 4.01
CA SER A 145 -33.25 10.98 5.19
C SER A 145 -33.22 9.50 4.82
N GLY A 146 -32.13 8.82 5.16
CA GLY A 146 -31.98 7.40 4.86
C GLY A 146 -30.88 6.73 5.68
N ILE A 147 -31.01 5.41 5.76
CA ILE A 147 -30.13 4.50 6.50
C ILE A 147 -29.74 3.37 5.55
N ILE A 148 -28.43 3.12 5.43
CA ILE A 148 -27.88 1.94 4.79
C ILE A 148 -27.22 1.08 5.87
N THR A 149 -27.47 -0.22 5.86
CA THR A 149 -26.80 -1.19 6.74
C THR A 149 -26.38 -2.42 5.96
N ASN A 150 -25.09 -2.72 5.92
CA ASN A 150 -24.54 -3.88 5.23
C ASN A 150 -23.86 -4.85 6.20
N MET A 151 -24.03 -6.14 5.95
CA MET A 151 -23.32 -7.21 6.66
C MET A 151 -22.60 -8.10 5.63
N GLY A 152 -21.29 -8.25 5.78
CA GLY A 152 -20.48 -9.06 4.88
C GLY A 152 -19.65 -10.09 5.64
N THR A 153 -19.66 -11.35 5.20
CA THR A 153 -18.79 -12.40 5.72
C THR A 153 -18.20 -13.22 4.59
N THR A 154 -16.87 -13.24 4.48
CA THR A 154 -16.17 -14.12 3.52
C THR A 154 -15.19 -15.03 4.26
N THR A 155 -15.08 -16.29 3.84
CA THR A 155 -14.27 -17.31 4.53
C THR A 155 -13.69 -18.32 3.54
N ALA A 156 -12.37 -18.35 3.43
CA ALA A 156 -11.60 -19.33 2.66
C ALA A 156 -10.70 -20.14 3.61
N ILE A 157 -10.84 -21.48 3.63
CA ILE A 157 -10.08 -22.35 4.54
C ILE A 157 -9.49 -23.56 3.80
N THR A 158 -8.16 -23.58 3.69
CA THR A 158 -7.37 -24.76 3.26
C THR A 158 -6.68 -25.45 4.43
N GLY A 159 -6.57 -24.77 5.58
CA GLY A 159 -5.91 -25.19 6.82
C GLY A 159 -6.79 -25.99 7.79
N ASP A 160 -6.56 -25.83 9.11
CA ASP A 160 -7.23 -26.54 10.22
C ASP A 160 -7.14 -28.09 10.15
N ASN A 161 -6.17 -28.65 9.42
CA ASN A 161 -6.09 -30.10 9.17
C ASN A 161 -5.41 -30.87 10.32
N LEU A 162 -5.80 -32.13 10.53
CA LEU A 162 -5.22 -33.03 11.55
C LEU A 162 -4.76 -34.36 10.93
N ALA A 163 -3.45 -34.60 10.89
CA ALA A 163 -2.86 -35.86 10.42
C ALA A 163 -2.16 -36.61 11.57
N SER A 164 -2.68 -37.78 11.95
CA SER A 164 -2.08 -38.64 12.98
C SER A 164 -1.52 -39.93 12.38
N SER A 165 -0.32 -40.33 12.79
CA SER A 165 0.44 -41.43 12.19
C SER A 165 1.27 -42.21 13.21
N SER A 166 1.74 -43.39 12.81
CA SER A 166 2.70 -44.20 13.58
C SER A 166 4.08 -44.30 12.90
N ASP A 167 4.31 -43.55 11.83
CA ASP A 167 5.57 -43.43 11.08
C ASP A 167 5.60 -41.99 10.54
N THR A 168 5.12 -41.74 9.32
CA THR A 168 5.19 -40.41 8.69
C THR A 168 3.78 -39.78 8.59
N ALA A 169 3.67 -38.50 8.93
CA ALA A 169 2.48 -37.64 8.76
C ALA A 169 2.86 -36.37 7.97
N THR A 170 2.16 -36.07 6.87
CA THR A 170 2.39 -34.84 6.10
C THR A 170 1.10 -34.06 5.87
N ILE A 171 1.17 -32.74 5.98
CA ILE A 171 0.09 -31.82 5.58
C ILE A 171 0.67 -30.82 4.59
N GLU A 172 0.01 -30.66 3.45
CA GLU A 172 0.32 -29.70 2.40
C GLU A 172 -0.98 -28.97 2.04
N THR A 173 -1.05 -27.65 2.18
CA THR A 173 -2.28 -26.89 1.93
C THR A 173 -2.15 -25.95 0.73
N GLY A 174 -3.24 -25.79 -0.04
CA GLY A 174 -3.34 -24.74 -1.05
C GLY A 174 -3.44 -23.33 -0.45
N ASP A 175 -3.52 -22.33 -1.31
CA ASP A 175 -3.70 -20.92 -0.95
C ASP A 175 -5.16 -20.62 -0.56
N ALA A 176 -5.36 -19.68 0.38
CA ALA A 176 -6.67 -19.21 0.79
C ALA A 176 -6.87 -17.73 0.40
N VAL A 177 -7.89 -17.43 -0.40
CA VAL A 177 -8.22 -16.06 -0.86
C VAL A 177 -9.62 -15.69 -0.41
N SER A 178 -9.76 -14.63 0.39
CA SER A 178 -11.06 -14.16 0.91
C SER A 178 -11.20 -12.66 0.73
N VAL A 179 -12.14 -12.21 -0.11
CA VAL A 179 -12.25 -10.78 -0.50
C VAL A 179 -13.68 -10.25 -0.55
N LEU A 180 -13.87 -8.98 -0.16
CA LEU A 180 -15.17 -8.29 -0.16
C LEU A 180 -15.06 -6.86 -0.68
N ASN A 181 -15.94 -6.47 -1.60
CA ASN A 181 -16.11 -5.09 -2.04
C ASN A 181 -17.49 -4.54 -1.61
N ILE A 182 -17.53 -3.31 -1.09
CA ILE A 182 -18.77 -2.61 -0.70
C ILE A 182 -18.79 -1.20 -1.31
N ALA A 183 -19.89 -0.85 -1.97
CA ALA A 183 -20.15 0.49 -2.48
C ALA A 183 -21.52 0.99 -2.01
N ASN A 184 -21.55 2.13 -1.32
CA ASN A 184 -22.77 2.72 -0.77
C ASN A 184 -22.94 4.15 -1.26
N VAL A 185 -24.07 4.45 -1.87
CA VAL A 185 -24.43 5.81 -2.31
C VAL A 185 -25.76 6.21 -1.68
N LEU A 186 -25.75 7.30 -0.90
CA LEU A 186 -26.89 7.74 -0.10
C LEU A 186 -27.12 9.25 -0.24
N ASN A 187 -28.37 9.65 -0.47
CA ASN A 187 -28.80 11.05 -0.56
C ASN A 187 -27.92 11.89 -1.53
N THR A 188 -27.48 11.30 -2.64
CA THR A 188 -26.46 11.87 -3.54
C THR A 188 -27.08 12.30 -4.87
N ASN A 189 -26.77 13.51 -5.33
CA ASN A 189 -27.25 14.05 -6.60
C ASN A 189 -26.08 14.20 -7.58
N VAL A 190 -26.15 13.51 -8.71
CA VAL A 190 -25.23 13.62 -9.85
C VAL A 190 -25.99 14.36 -10.95
N ILE A 191 -25.51 15.54 -11.36
CA ILE A 191 -26.20 16.41 -12.33
C ILE A 191 -25.20 16.85 -13.41
N ASN A 192 -25.53 16.63 -14.68
CA ASN A 192 -24.68 16.95 -15.84
C ASN A 192 -23.23 16.45 -15.69
N SER A 193 -23.06 15.32 -15.00
CA SER A 193 -21.77 14.83 -14.51
C SER A 193 -21.55 13.40 -14.97
N SER A 194 -20.30 13.04 -15.25
CA SER A 194 -19.95 11.74 -15.83
C SER A 194 -18.79 11.11 -15.05
N GLY A 195 -18.97 9.86 -14.64
CA GLY A 195 -18.01 9.19 -13.78
C GLY A 195 -18.55 7.92 -13.16
N PHE A 196 -17.66 7.19 -12.48
CA PHE A 196 -17.93 5.86 -11.95
C PHE A 196 -17.22 5.62 -10.61
N MET A 197 -17.61 4.54 -9.94
CA MET A 197 -16.89 3.94 -8.82
C MET A 197 -16.41 2.54 -9.22
N ARG A 198 -15.09 2.28 -9.09
CA ARG A 198 -14.45 0.97 -9.37
C ARG A 198 -13.90 0.37 -8.08
N LEU A 199 -14.22 -0.88 -7.81
CA LEU A 199 -13.63 -1.68 -6.73
C LEU A 199 -13.04 -2.94 -7.36
N LEU A 200 -11.75 -3.23 -7.10
CA LEU A 200 -11.03 -4.35 -7.74
C LEU A 200 -10.20 -5.12 -6.70
N ASN A 201 -10.40 -6.43 -6.63
CA ASN A 201 -9.44 -7.35 -6.02
C ASN A 201 -8.83 -8.22 -7.13
N GLN A 202 -7.50 -8.29 -7.20
CA GLN A 202 -6.76 -8.92 -8.29
C GLN A 202 -5.57 -9.70 -7.73
N MET A 203 -5.43 -10.98 -8.08
CA MET A 203 -4.16 -11.69 -7.83
C MET A 203 -3.08 -11.19 -8.79
N LEU A 204 -1.88 -10.93 -8.27
CA LEU A 204 -0.69 -10.55 -9.04
C LEU A 204 0.12 -11.81 -9.38
N GLY A 205 0.84 -11.78 -10.52
CA GLY A 205 1.56 -12.95 -11.06
C GLY A 205 3.08 -12.83 -11.01
N ASP A 206 3.76 -13.98 -11.02
CA ASP A 206 5.22 -14.12 -10.88
C ASP A 206 6.06 -13.34 -11.91
N GLU A 207 5.52 -13.08 -13.11
CA GLU A 207 6.05 -12.14 -14.10
C GLU A 207 4.88 -11.47 -14.81
N GLY A 208 4.85 -10.13 -14.89
CA GLY A 208 3.80 -9.43 -15.63
C GLY A 208 3.78 -7.91 -15.48
N ILE A 209 3.07 -7.25 -16.39
CA ILE A 209 2.71 -5.83 -16.26
C ILE A 209 1.32 -5.78 -15.61
N PHE A 210 1.17 -4.99 -14.55
CA PHE A 210 -0.17 -4.69 -14.01
C PHE A 210 -0.72 -3.45 -14.72
N ASP A 211 -1.54 -3.69 -15.75
CA ASP A 211 -2.07 -2.64 -16.61
C ASP A 211 -3.44 -2.16 -16.13
N LEU A 212 -3.54 -0.89 -15.74
CA LEU A 212 -4.77 -0.24 -15.30
C LEU A 212 -5.36 0.71 -16.36
N ARG A 213 -4.80 0.76 -17.58
CA ARG A 213 -5.24 1.73 -18.62
C ARG A 213 -6.73 1.61 -18.94
N GLU A 214 -7.22 0.39 -19.17
CA GLU A 214 -8.63 0.14 -19.47
C GLU A 214 -9.55 0.33 -18.24
N LEU A 215 -9.04 0.11 -17.03
CA LEU A 215 -9.78 0.29 -15.77
C LEU A 215 -10.08 1.77 -15.48
N PHE A 216 -9.19 2.68 -15.89
CA PHE A 216 -9.42 4.13 -15.85
C PHE A 216 -10.23 4.62 -17.06
N PHE A 217 -9.89 4.18 -18.28
CA PHE A 217 -10.49 4.69 -19.52
C PHE A 217 -10.76 3.58 -20.53
N ASN A 218 -11.94 2.95 -20.44
CA ASN A 218 -12.39 1.89 -21.34
C ASN A 218 -12.65 2.33 -22.81
N ASN A 219 -12.65 3.63 -23.09
CA ASN A 219 -12.86 4.19 -24.43
C ASN A 219 -11.97 5.44 -24.66
N PRO A 220 -10.65 5.26 -24.85
CA PRO A 220 -9.69 6.36 -24.95
C PRO A 220 -9.97 7.28 -26.15
N ASP A 221 -10.30 6.70 -27.32
CA ASP A 221 -10.59 7.46 -28.54
C ASP A 221 -11.77 8.43 -28.37
N ALA A 222 -12.83 8.00 -27.66
CA ALA A 222 -13.98 8.86 -27.39
C ALA A 222 -13.64 9.98 -26.39
N LEU A 223 -12.85 9.69 -25.35
CA LEU A 223 -12.39 10.69 -24.38
C LEU A 223 -11.56 11.79 -25.06
N VAL A 224 -10.55 11.40 -25.86
CA VAL A 224 -9.71 12.35 -26.61
C VAL A 224 -10.55 13.14 -27.62
N SER A 225 -11.49 12.49 -28.32
CA SER A 225 -12.40 13.17 -29.25
C SER A 225 -13.34 14.17 -28.58
N ALA A 226 -13.66 13.98 -27.30
CA ALA A 226 -14.56 14.82 -26.51
C ALA A 226 -13.86 15.89 -25.65
N SER A 227 -12.54 15.81 -25.46
CA SER A 227 -11.77 16.71 -24.59
C SER A 227 -12.03 18.21 -24.83
N ASN A 228 -12.04 18.62 -26.10
CA ASN A 228 -12.28 20.00 -26.52
C ASN A 228 -13.76 20.27 -26.88
N GLN A 229 -14.71 19.46 -26.37
CA GLN A 229 -16.15 19.67 -26.54
C GLN A 229 -16.80 20.06 -25.21
N CYS A 230 -17.84 20.89 -25.27
CA CYS A 230 -18.60 21.23 -24.07
C CYS A 230 -19.57 20.08 -23.72
N SER A 231 -19.12 19.16 -22.87
CA SER A 231 -19.93 18.04 -22.35
C SER A 231 -20.68 18.38 -21.05
N LEU A 232 -20.43 19.54 -20.48
CA LEU A 232 -21.01 20.06 -19.23
C LEU A 232 -21.77 21.34 -19.60
N LEU A 233 -23.04 21.54 -19.22
CA LEU A 233 -23.81 22.65 -19.84
C LEU A 233 -23.24 24.04 -19.51
N SER A 234 -22.52 24.17 -18.40
CA SER A 234 -21.99 25.45 -17.92
C SER A 234 -20.75 25.97 -18.69
N CYS A 235 -20.08 25.18 -19.56
CA CYS A 235 -19.00 25.71 -20.40
C CYS A 235 -19.46 26.42 -21.69
N ALA A 236 -20.76 26.45 -21.97
CA ALA A 236 -21.33 27.04 -23.19
C ALA A 236 -22.33 28.18 -22.92
N ALA A 237 -22.43 28.64 -21.67
CA ALA A 237 -23.35 29.68 -21.23
C ALA A 237 -22.63 31.00 -20.95
N GLU A 238 -23.26 32.14 -21.27
CA GLU A 238 -22.71 33.47 -20.95
C GLU A 238 -22.87 33.76 -19.44
N ASP A 239 -24.09 33.62 -18.87
CA ASP A 239 -24.33 33.66 -17.42
C ASP A 239 -24.45 32.23 -16.80
N VAL A 240 -23.78 31.96 -15.67
CA VAL A 240 -23.86 30.66 -14.94
C VAL A 240 -24.31 30.87 -13.49
N ILE A 241 -25.41 30.22 -13.08
CA ILE A 241 -26.02 30.37 -11.75
C ILE A 241 -26.31 29.01 -11.11
N TYR A 242 -25.67 28.71 -9.97
CA TYR A 242 -25.91 27.52 -9.16
C TYR A 242 -26.64 27.85 -7.86
N ASN A 243 -27.80 27.23 -7.61
CA ASN A 243 -28.63 27.43 -6.43
C ASN A 243 -28.85 26.10 -5.68
N LEU A 244 -28.01 25.78 -4.69
CA LEU A 244 -28.08 24.55 -3.89
C LEU A 244 -28.64 24.82 -2.48
N LEU A 245 -29.75 24.15 -2.14
CA LEU A 245 -30.34 24.18 -0.80
C LEU A 245 -30.74 22.77 -0.35
N GLN A 246 -29.90 22.12 0.46
CA GLN A 246 -30.07 20.71 0.86
C GLN A 246 -30.16 20.54 2.38
N GLN A 247 -31.07 19.71 2.90
CA GLN A 247 -31.07 19.30 4.32
C GLN A 247 -31.15 17.77 4.43
N ASN A 248 -29.99 17.10 4.43
CA ASN A 248 -29.93 15.65 4.24
C ASN A 248 -29.33 14.92 5.45
N GLU A 249 -30.02 13.89 5.95
CA GLU A 249 -29.57 13.01 7.05
C GLU A 249 -29.21 11.62 6.50
N ALA A 250 -27.97 11.21 6.71
CA ALA A 250 -27.44 9.93 6.23
C ALA A 250 -26.86 9.12 7.39
N VAL A 251 -27.23 7.85 7.47
CA VAL A 251 -26.53 6.83 8.26
C VAL A 251 -26.06 5.73 7.32
N ILE A 252 -24.79 5.33 7.42
CA ILE A 252 -24.25 4.17 6.71
C ILE A 252 -23.48 3.33 7.74
N ASP A 253 -23.94 2.11 7.97
CA ASP A 253 -23.31 1.12 8.83
C ASP A 253 -22.80 -0.05 7.97
N ASN A 254 -21.51 -0.35 8.04
CA ASN A 254 -20.91 -1.54 7.42
C ASN A 254 -20.30 -2.40 8.53
N ASP A 255 -20.70 -3.68 8.59
CA ASP A 255 -20.13 -4.69 9.49
C ASP A 255 -19.56 -5.83 8.64
N VAL A 256 -18.25 -6.05 8.72
CA VAL A 256 -17.50 -6.92 7.79
C VAL A 256 -16.57 -7.87 8.54
N ASP A 257 -16.64 -9.15 8.17
CA ASP A 257 -15.82 -10.26 8.64
C ASP A 257 -15.13 -10.94 7.43
N ILE A 258 -13.80 -11.11 7.45
CA ILE A 258 -13.03 -11.77 6.37
C ILE A 258 -12.01 -12.74 6.96
N TYR A 259 -12.04 -14.00 6.55
CA TYR A 259 -11.15 -15.06 7.03
C TYR A 259 -10.46 -15.78 5.87
N ALA A 260 -9.12 -15.79 5.86
CA ALA A 260 -8.30 -16.60 4.95
C ALA A 260 -7.33 -17.46 5.77
N ILE A 261 -7.50 -18.78 5.75
CA ILE A 261 -6.82 -19.70 6.69
C ILE A 261 -6.20 -20.89 5.94
N THR A 262 -4.87 -20.90 5.88
CA THR A 262 -4.07 -22.06 5.45
C THR A 262 -3.36 -22.73 6.63
N GLY A 263 -3.20 -22.02 7.75
CA GLY A 263 -2.56 -22.47 8.99
C GLY A 263 -3.44 -23.32 9.91
N GLY A 264 -3.12 -23.35 11.21
CA GLY A 264 -3.86 -24.08 12.24
C GLY A 264 -3.73 -25.61 12.17
N ASN A 265 -2.82 -26.13 11.34
CA ASN A 265 -2.69 -27.57 11.09
C ASN A 265 -1.96 -28.30 12.22
N SER A 266 -2.23 -29.60 12.41
CA SER A 266 -1.65 -30.44 13.46
C SER A 266 -1.18 -31.80 12.92
N ALA A 267 0.10 -32.13 13.08
CA ALA A 267 0.68 -33.41 12.63
C ALA A 267 1.38 -34.20 13.76
N GLU A 268 1.11 -35.50 13.85
CA GLU A 268 1.62 -36.45 14.87
C GLU A 268 2.25 -37.69 14.20
N GLY A 269 3.48 -38.08 14.58
CA GLY A 269 4.17 -39.25 13.99
C GLY A 269 5.56 -39.54 14.56
N GLU A 270 6.33 -40.44 13.92
CA GLU A 270 7.80 -40.49 14.08
C GLU A 270 8.46 -39.37 13.24
N ILE A 271 7.91 -39.09 12.05
CA ILE A 271 8.28 -37.97 11.17
C ILE A 271 7.02 -37.16 10.85
N ALA A 272 7.08 -35.84 11.03
CA ALA A 272 6.00 -34.93 10.66
C ALA A 272 6.49 -33.77 9.78
N ALA A 273 5.67 -33.38 8.80
CA ALA A 273 5.89 -32.18 8.00
C ALA A 273 4.57 -31.41 7.78
N ILE A 274 4.63 -30.08 7.87
CA ILE A 274 3.53 -29.18 7.53
C ILE A 274 4.08 -28.10 6.59
N GLU A 275 3.50 -28.03 5.39
CA GLU A 275 3.73 -27.00 4.38
C GLU A 275 2.39 -26.29 4.13
N THR A 276 2.32 -24.97 4.33
CA THR A 276 1.06 -24.22 4.13
C THR A 276 1.17 -23.23 2.98
N GLY A 277 0.12 -23.16 2.15
CA GLY A 277 -0.04 -22.08 1.17
C GLY A 277 -0.20 -20.70 1.82
N ASN A 278 -0.35 -19.68 0.98
CA ASN A 278 -0.49 -18.28 1.36
C ASN A 278 -1.93 -17.93 1.73
N ALA A 279 -2.13 -16.96 2.61
CA ALA A 279 -3.45 -16.47 3.04
C ALA A 279 -3.63 -14.99 2.67
N TYR A 280 -4.63 -14.68 1.85
CA TYR A 280 -4.95 -13.32 1.38
C TYR A 280 -6.36 -12.91 1.83
N GLY A 281 -6.46 -11.89 2.70
CA GLY A 281 -7.72 -11.31 3.15
C GLY A 281 -7.81 -9.84 2.75
N ALA A 282 -8.78 -9.45 1.90
CA ALA A 282 -8.83 -8.07 1.37
C ALA A 282 -10.24 -7.46 1.29
N ALA A 283 -10.37 -6.19 1.73
CA ALA A 283 -11.60 -5.40 1.63
C ALA A 283 -11.40 -4.09 0.85
N ASN A 284 -12.40 -3.69 0.06
CA ASN A 284 -12.57 -2.31 -0.40
C ASN A 284 -13.97 -1.80 -0.03
N ILE A 285 -14.07 -0.61 0.58
CA ILE A 285 -15.34 0.04 0.92
C ILE A 285 -15.32 1.49 0.42
N ILE A 286 -16.33 1.88 -0.36
CA ILE A 286 -16.57 3.26 -0.77
C ILE A 286 -17.95 3.70 -0.29
N ASN A 287 -18.00 4.73 0.56
CA ASN A 287 -19.23 5.33 1.08
C ASN A 287 -19.36 6.77 0.57
N VAL A 288 -20.46 7.09 -0.12
CA VAL A 288 -20.80 8.43 -0.62
C VAL A 288 -22.13 8.86 -0.02
N ALA A 289 -22.11 9.85 0.88
CA ALA A 289 -23.28 10.31 1.63
C ALA A 289 -23.53 11.81 1.44
N ASN A 290 -24.80 12.20 1.29
CA ASN A 290 -25.24 13.62 1.27
C ASN A 290 -24.45 14.49 0.27
N THR A 291 -24.06 13.94 -0.88
CA THR A 291 -23.07 14.55 -1.77
C THR A 291 -23.73 15.07 -3.06
N ASN A 292 -23.28 16.24 -3.55
CA ASN A 292 -23.74 16.77 -4.84
C ASN A 292 -22.54 16.84 -5.79
N ILE A 293 -22.67 16.27 -6.99
CA ILE A 293 -21.68 16.27 -8.06
C ILE A 293 -22.34 16.92 -9.28
N ILE A 294 -21.89 18.11 -9.66
CA ILE A 294 -22.57 19.00 -10.62
C ILE A 294 -21.58 19.47 -11.68
N ASP A 295 -21.93 19.36 -12.97
CA ASP A 295 -21.06 19.71 -14.11
C ASP A 295 -19.61 19.25 -13.89
N SER A 296 -19.41 17.97 -13.56
CA SER A 296 -18.14 17.44 -13.06
C SER A 296 -17.83 16.06 -13.66
N ASN A 297 -16.55 15.79 -13.93
CA ASN A 297 -16.10 14.44 -14.31
C ASN A 297 -15.44 13.78 -13.10
N TYR A 298 -15.72 12.50 -12.81
CA TYR A 298 -15.21 11.85 -11.61
C TYR A 298 -14.76 10.40 -11.78
N ILE A 299 -13.69 10.01 -11.07
CA ILE A 299 -13.25 8.62 -10.93
C ILE A 299 -12.98 8.35 -9.44
N LEU A 300 -13.77 7.45 -8.85
CA LEU A 300 -13.51 6.91 -7.51
C LEU A 300 -13.02 5.47 -7.66
N MET A 301 -11.90 5.13 -7.04
CA MET A 301 -11.28 3.82 -7.24
C MET A 301 -10.62 3.26 -5.98
N ALA A 302 -10.83 1.98 -5.71
CA ALA A 302 -10.13 1.21 -4.69
C ALA A 302 -9.68 -0.14 -5.27
N VAL A 303 -8.37 -0.40 -5.27
CA VAL A 303 -7.75 -1.60 -5.87
C VAL A 303 -6.88 -2.31 -4.84
N ASN A 304 -6.96 -3.63 -4.82
CA ASN A 304 -6.14 -4.54 -4.03
C ASN A 304 -5.43 -5.52 -4.98
N GLY A 305 -4.14 -5.30 -5.25
CA GLY A 305 -3.26 -6.25 -5.91
C GLY A 305 -2.63 -7.19 -4.87
N MET A 306 -3.00 -8.46 -4.87
CA MET A 306 -2.57 -9.45 -3.88
C MET A 306 -1.35 -10.23 -4.38
N GLY A 307 -0.30 -10.30 -3.55
CA GLY A 307 0.99 -10.89 -3.91
C GLY A 307 2.05 -9.88 -4.35
N THR A 308 3.21 -10.37 -4.75
CA THR A 308 4.35 -9.55 -5.22
C THR A 308 4.19 -9.18 -6.70
N LEU A 309 4.38 -7.89 -7.04
CA LEU A 309 4.34 -7.40 -8.41
C LEU A 309 5.73 -7.46 -9.07
N ASN A 310 5.96 -8.45 -9.93
CA ASN A 310 7.20 -8.65 -10.68
C ASN A 310 7.14 -8.07 -12.11
N GLY A 311 6.99 -6.75 -12.18
CA GLY A 311 7.01 -5.95 -13.40
C GLY A 311 6.32 -4.62 -13.21
N ASP A 312 6.11 -3.87 -14.28
CA ASP A 312 5.67 -2.47 -14.18
C ASP A 312 4.18 -2.32 -13.84
N LEU A 313 3.85 -1.28 -13.08
CA LEU A 313 2.48 -0.78 -12.93
C LEU A 313 2.22 0.25 -14.03
N VAL A 314 1.32 -0.05 -14.96
CA VAL A 314 1.02 0.82 -16.11
C VAL A 314 -0.31 1.55 -15.92
N LEU A 315 -0.22 2.88 -15.96
CA LEU A 315 -1.32 3.83 -15.85
C LEU A 315 -1.64 4.44 -17.23
N PRO A 316 -2.80 5.10 -17.42
CA PRO A 316 -3.12 5.84 -18.65
C PRO A 316 -2.01 6.82 -19.06
N THR A 317 -1.88 7.03 -20.38
CA THR A 317 -0.95 8.00 -20.95
C THR A 317 -1.28 9.43 -20.53
N ALA A 318 -0.30 10.32 -20.61
CA ALA A 318 -0.49 11.73 -20.32
C ALA A 318 -1.62 12.35 -21.17
N ASP A 319 -1.74 11.98 -22.45
CA ASP A 319 -2.80 12.48 -23.34
C ASP A 319 -4.22 12.12 -22.85
N LEU A 320 -4.40 10.97 -22.20
CA LEU A 320 -5.70 10.58 -21.61
C LEU A 320 -5.99 11.36 -20.32
N TRP A 321 -4.97 11.62 -19.50
CA TRP A 321 -5.12 12.49 -18.34
C TRP A 321 -5.42 13.94 -18.74
N TYR A 322 -4.76 14.47 -19.77
CA TYR A 322 -5.09 15.78 -20.35
C TYR A 322 -6.51 15.80 -20.95
N ALA A 323 -6.95 14.71 -21.59
CA ALA A 323 -8.30 14.61 -22.14
C ALA A 323 -9.41 14.44 -21.09
N PHE A 324 -9.08 13.99 -19.87
CA PHE A 324 -9.99 13.95 -18.72
C PHE A 324 -10.05 15.29 -17.97
N PHE A 325 -8.89 15.82 -17.57
CA PHE A 325 -8.79 17.07 -16.78
C PHE A 325 -9.05 18.32 -17.64
N GLY A 326 -8.56 18.35 -18.88
CA GLY A 326 -8.72 19.48 -19.80
C GLY A 326 -10.15 19.68 -20.35
N LYS A 327 -11.15 18.91 -19.89
CA LYS A 327 -12.55 19.13 -20.27
C LYS A 327 -13.04 20.50 -19.73
N PRO A 328 -13.54 21.40 -20.59
CA PRO A 328 -13.91 22.74 -20.17
C PRO A 328 -15.10 22.75 -19.21
N ASN A 329 -15.02 23.62 -18.21
CA ASN A 329 -16.08 23.96 -17.25
C ASN A 329 -16.22 25.49 -17.19
N ALA A 330 -17.31 26.01 -16.61
CA ALA A 330 -17.58 27.45 -16.53
C ALA A 330 -16.42 28.27 -15.94
N LEU A 331 -15.83 27.81 -14.84
CA LEU A 331 -14.85 28.60 -14.08
C LEU A 331 -13.52 28.79 -14.84
N VAL A 332 -13.27 27.95 -15.85
CA VAL A 332 -12.13 28.02 -16.78
C VAL A 332 -12.40 28.97 -17.97
N GLN A 333 -13.67 29.20 -18.33
CA GLN A 333 -14.06 30.09 -19.45
C GLN A 333 -14.40 31.53 -19.00
N LEU A 334 -14.29 31.84 -17.70
CA LEU A 334 -14.59 33.14 -17.10
C LEU A 334 -13.66 34.25 -17.61
N GLU A 335 -14.19 35.39 -18.10
CA GLU A 335 -13.33 36.48 -18.63
C GLU A 335 -12.61 37.25 -17.50
N ASP A 336 -13.30 37.61 -16.43
CA ASP A 336 -12.72 38.24 -15.24
C ASP A 336 -13.19 37.56 -13.94
N ILE A 337 -12.25 37.35 -13.01
CA ILE A 337 -12.51 36.75 -11.70
C ILE A 337 -13.21 37.72 -10.73
N GLU A 338 -13.28 39.02 -11.05
CA GLU A 338 -14.11 39.97 -10.30
C GLU A 338 -15.62 39.73 -10.47
N ASP A 339 -16.05 39.00 -11.52
CA ASP A 339 -17.45 38.64 -11.79
C ASP A 339 -17.84 37.22 -11.29
N ALA A 340 -16.96 36.57 -10.51
CA ALA A 340 -17.26 35.35 -9.77
C ALA A 340 -17.80 35.63 -8.35
N SER A 341 -19.03 35.17 -8.07
CA SER A 341 -19.73 35.32 -6.79
C SER A 341 -19.96 33.95 -6.12
N LEU A 342 -19.51 33.81 -4.87
CA LEU A 342 -19.74 32.63 -4.03
C LEU A 342 -20.42 33.03 -2.73
N VAL A 343 -21.62 32.49 -2.47
CA VAL A 343 -22.38 32.69 -1.23
C VAL A 343 -22.57 31.35 -0.53
N ASP A 344 -21.78 31.10 0.51
CA ASP A 344 -21.80 29.85 1.28
C ASP A 344 -22.40 30.06 2.69
N ASN A 345 -23.46 29.30 3.00
CA ASN A 345 -24.05 29.17 4.33
C ASN A 345 -24.24 27.69 4.70
N ASN A 346 -23.17 26.89 4.63
CA ASN A 346 -23.22 25.47 5.00
C ASN A 346 -23.12 25.22 6.52
N VAL A 347 -24.01 24.38 7.05
CA VAL A 347 -24.09 23.97 8.47
C VAL A 347 -24.10 22.44 8.55
N ASN A 348 -22.99 21.83 8.11
CA ASN A 348 -22.86 20.38 8.00
C ASN A 348 -22.17 19.76 9.23
N TYR A 349 -22.54 18.51 9.57
CA TYR A 349 -21.95 17.72 10.64
C TYR A 349 -21.67 16.29 10.15
N ALA A 350 -20.48 15.77 10.45
CA ALA A 350 -20.08 14.42 10.08
C ALA A 350 -19.45 13.69 11.28
N ASP A 351 -19.95 12.50 11.58
CA ASP A 351 -19.45 11.56 12.58
C ASP A 351 -19.01 10.30 11.83
N ILE A 352 -17.71 10.04 11.76
CA ILE A 352 -17.16 8.96 10.92
C ILE A 352 -16.27 8.06 11.76
N ASN A 353 -16.77 6.87 12.07
CA ASN A 353 -16.06 5.86 12.84
C ASN A 353 -15.52 4.78 11.89
N ASN A 354 -14.25 4.44 12.06
CA ASN A 354 -13.56 3.44 11.24
C ASN A 354 -12.79 2.52 12.19
N GLU A 355 -13.36 1.36 12.48
CA GLU A 355 -12.82 0.31 13.34
C GLU A 355 -12.39 -0.84 12.43
N LEU A 356 -11.15 -0.78 11.95
CA LEU A 356 -10.56 -1.73 11.02
C LEU A 356 -9.48 -2.53 11.77
N ASP A 357 -9.76 -3.77 12.14
CA ASP A 357 -8.76 -4.71 12.67
C ASP A 357 -8.29 -5.63 11.53
N THR A 358 -7.00 -5.57 11.22
CA THR A 358 -6.38 -6.34 10.14
C THR A 358 -5.23 -7.15 10.71
N VAL A 359 -5.35 -8.47 10.68
CA VAL A 359 -4.41 -9.41 11.32
C VAL A 359 -3.82 -10.34 10.26
N ALA A 360 -2.49 -10.39 10.20
CA ALA A 360 -1.73 -11.37 9.44
C ALA A 360 -0.78 -12.11 10.38
N GLU A 361 -0.78 -13.45 10.33
CA GLU A 361 0.07 -14.30 11.19
C GLU A 361 0.59 -15.53 10.43
N SER A 362 1.92 -15.59 10.27
CA SER A 362 2.64 -16.75 9.72
C SER A 362 3.43 -17.53 10.78
N GLY A 363 3.53 -16.98 12.00
CA GLY A 363 4.26 -17.49 13.14
C GLY A 363 3.41 -18.33 14.09
N ASN A 364 3.65 -18.19 15.39
CA ASN A 364 3.02 -18.97 16.49
C ASN A 364 3.06 -20.51 16.35
N ASN A 365 3.85 -21.05 15.43
CA ASN A 365 4.01 -22.49 15.22
C ASN A 365 4.73 -23.16 16.41
N GLU A 366 4.23 -24.31 16.89
CA GLU A 366 4.86 -25.11 17.96
C GLU A 366 5.28 -26.48 17.43
N ALA A 367 6.57 -26.83 17.58
CA ALA A 367 7.11 -28.14 17.19
C ALA A 367 7.76 -28.85 18.39
N PHE A 368 7.11 -29.90 18.88
CA PHE A 368 7.64 -30.80 19.90
C PHE A 368 8.44 -31.91 19.19
N THR A 369 9.77 -31.84 19.26
CA THR A 369 10.65 -32.80 18.58
C THR A 369 11.88 -33.20 19.40
N ASP A 370 12.34 -34.44 19.18
CA ASP A 370 13.43 -35.06 19.94
C ASP A 370 14.80 -35.02 19.19
N ILE A 371 14.82 -34.74 17.88
CA ILE A 371 16.07 -34.64 17.09
C ILE A 371 16.41 -33.21 16.63
N VAL A 372 17.70 -32.96 16.41
CA VAL A 372 18.28 -31.61 16.18
C VAL A 372 18.18 -31.16 14.71
N GLU A 373 17.63 -31.99 13.83
CA GLU A 373 17.47 -31.71 12.39
C GLU A 373 16.09 -31.08 12.06
N SER A 374 15.18 -31.03 13.04
CA SER A 374 13.90 -30.31 12.96
C SER A 374 14.07 -28.80 12.80
N TYR A 375 13.22 -28.15 12.01
CA TYR A 375 13.21 -26.70 11.85
C TYR A 375 11.81 -26.12 11.59
N THR A 376 11.71 -24.81 11.78
CA THR A 376 10.53 -24.01 11.44
C THR A 376 10.98 -22.82 10.61
N SER A 377 10.41 -22.70 9.42
CA SER A 377 10.48 -21.50 8.56
C SER A 377 9.11 -20.83 8.55
N THR A 378 9.08 -19.51 8.38
CA THR A 378 7.83 -18.72 8.36
C THR A 378 7.85 -17.71 7.23
N GLY A 379 6.76 -17.65 6.47
CA GLY A 379 6.52 -16.64 5.46
C GLY A 379 6.39 -15.22 6.03
N ILE A 380 6.19 -14.26 5.14
CA ILE A 380 5.90 -12.86 5.44
C ILE A 380 4.54 -12.77 6.15
N ALA A 381 4.39 -11.78 7.03
CA ALA A 381 3.11 -11.46 7.67
C ALA A 381 2.90 -9.94 7.62
N GLU A 382 2.06 -9.50 6.70
CA GLU A 382 1.81 -8.08 6.40
C GLU A 382 0.34 -7.74 6.50
N ALA A 383 0.00 -6.88 7.45
CA ALA A 383 -1.35 -6.37 7.63
C ALA A 383 -1.36 -4.83 7.62
N ALA A 384 -2.23 -4.21 6.83
CA ALA A 384 -2.52 -2.79 7.01
C ALA A 384 -3.87 -2.33 6.43
N SER A 385 -4.50 -1.42 7.15
CA SER A 385 -5.65 -0.63 6.70
C SER A 385 -5.25 0.69 6.04
N ASN A 386 -6.18 1.28 5.30
CA ASN A 386 -6.13 2.64 4.77
C ASN A 386 -7.53 3.28 4.86
N VAL A 387 -7.60 4.53 5.36
CA VAL A 387 -8.87 5.24 5.59
C VAL A 387 -8.78 6.67 5.05
N LEU A 388 -9.58 6.98 4.04
CA LEU A 388 -9.63 8.31 3.42
C LEU A 388 -10.98 8.98 3.67
N ASN A 389 -10.98 10.02 4.49
CA ASN A 389 -12.20 10.78 4.86
C ASN A 389 -12.21 12.16 4.17
N LYS A 390 -13.21 12.41 3.32
CA LYS A 390 -13.51 13.69 2.67
C LYS A 390 -14.88 14.17 3.15
N VAL A 391 -14.91 15.04 4.15
CA VAL A 391 -16.16 15.38 4.84
C VAL A 391 -16.39 16.88 4.97
N ASN A 392 -17.64 17.31 4.78
CA ASN A 392 -18.09 18.70 4.89
C ASN A 392 -17.29 19.66 3.98
N GLN A 393 -16.93 19.21 2.77
CA GLN A 393 -16.08 19.96 1.84
C GLN A 393 -16.88 20.53 0.67
N ASN A 394 -16.45 21.69 0.17
CA ASN A 394 -16.95 22.28 -1.05
C ASN A 394 -15.78 22.44 -2.04
N PHE A 395 -15.94 21.93 -3.25
CA PHE A 395 -14.97 21.99 -4.33
C PHE A 395 -15.58 22.68 -5.54
N PHE A 396 -14.93 23.71 -6.05
CA PHE A 396 -15.41 24.55 -7.13
C PHE A 396 -14.32 24.70 -8.20
N GLY A 397 -14.68 24.46 -9.46
CA GLY A 397 -13.80 24.63 -10.63
C GLY A 397 -12.58 23.71 -10.66
N GLY A 398 -11.86 23.74 -11.78
CA GLY A 398 -10.53 23.15 -11.94
C GLY A 398 -10.42 21.65 -11.66
N ASP A 399 -9.17 21.19 -11.48
CA ASP A 399 -8.84 19.76 -11.39
C ASP A 399 -8.42 19.30 -10.00
N SER A 400 -8.54 18.00 -9.73
CA SER A 400 -7.77 17.33 -8.67
C SER A 400 -7.59 15.83 -8.87
N MET A 401 -6.33 15.42 -8.98
CA MET A 401 -5.83 14.06 -8.83
C MET A 401 -5.41 13.81 -7.37
N TYR A 402 -5.85 12.68 -6.81
CA TYR A 402 -5.25 12.07 -5.63
C TYR A 402 -5.21 10.56 -5.84
N MET A 403 -4.02 10.00 -6.04
CA MET A 403 -3.79 8.57 -6.17
C MET A 403 -2.75 8.13 -5.14
N LEU A 404 -3.13 7.20 -4.26
CA LEU A 404 -2.23 6.55 -3.31
C LEU A 404 -1.91 5.14 -3.81
N ILE A 405 -0.64 4.84 -4.06
CA ILE A 405 -0.12 3.52 -4.41
C ILE A 405 0.70 3.02 -3.21
N LYS A 406 0.09 2.15 -2.41
CA LYS A 406 0.64 1.63 -1.16
C LYS A 406 1.21 0.23 -1.37
N VAL A 407 2.53 0.12 -1.33
CA VAL A 407 3.24 -1.16 -1.33
C VAL A 407 3.46 -1.57 0.12
N HIS A 408 3.11 -2.81 0.45
CA HIS A 408 3.24 -3.33 1.82
C HIS A 408 4.66 -3.84 2.09
N GLY A 409 5.27 -4.51 1.11
CA GLY A 409 6.69 -4.82 1.06
C GLY A 409 7.54 -3.66 0.53
N ASN A 410 8.56 -3.98 -0.24
CA ASN A 410 9.56 -3.03 -0.75
C ASN A 410 9.21 -2.54 -2.16
N TRP A 411 9.44 -1.24 -2.42
CA TRP A 411 9.52 -0.68 -3.77
C TRP A 411 10.83 0.08 -3.95
N ASN A 412 11.46 -0.08 -5.12
CA ASN A 412 12.71 0.60 -5.48
C ASN A 412 12.77 1.09 -6.94
N GLY A 413 11.63 1.06 -7.65
CA GLY A 413 11.51 1.52 -9.03
C GLY A 413 11.48 3.04 -9.19
N ASN A 414 11.19 3.44 -10.42
CA ASN A 414 11.13 4.82 -10.91
C ASN A 414 9.69 5.19 -11.29
N VAL A 415 9.45 6.45 -11.63
CA VAL A 415 8.21 6.91 -12.26
C VAL A 415 8.50 7.46 -13.65
N TYR A 416 7.87 6.89 -14.67
CA TYR A 416 8.01 7.26 -16.08
C TYR A 416 6.69 7.80 -16.68
N GLY A 417 6.81 8.65 -17.71
CA GLY A 417 5.65 9.19 -18.44
C GLY A 417 4.78 10.21 -17.70
N LEU A 418 5.11 10.57 -16.44
CA LEU A 418 4.31 11.44 -15.57
C LEU A 418 3.73 12.67 -16.31
N PRO A 419 2.40 12.89 -16.30
CA PRO A 419 1.75 14.03 -16.94
C PRO A 419 2.18 15.37 -16.35
N GLN A 420 2.26 16.41 -17.19
CA GLN A 420 2.52 17.78 -16.75
C GLN A 420 1.40 18.28 -15.84
N GLY A 421 1.74 19.02 -14.78
CA GLY A 421 0.80 19.47 -13.75
C GLY A 421 0.58 18.46 -12.62
N LEU A 422 0.95 17.18 -12.83
CA LEU A 422 1.06 16.19 -11.77
C LEU A 422 2.48 16.17 -11.19
N SER A 423 2.56 15.78 -9.93
CA SER A 423 3.78 15.47 -9.18
C SER A 423 3.56 14.18 -8.37
N TRP A 424 4.66 13.60 -7.90
CA TRP A 424 4.62 12.45 -7.00
C TRP A 424 5.64 12.58 -5.88
N GLU A 425 5.36 11.95 -4.74
CA GLU A 425 6.32 11.78 -3.64
C GLU A 425 6.18 10.42 -2.96
N VAL A 426 7.26 9.95 -2.33
CA VAL A 426 7.23 8.75 -1.47
C VAL A 426 6.96 9.15 -0.03
N THR A 427 5.79 8.77 0.45
CA THR A 427 5.32 9.01 1.82
C THR A 427 5.47 7.76 2.68
N PRO A 428 5.29 7.83 4.02
CA PRO A 428 5.19 6.64 4.87
C PRO A 428 3.93 5.80 4.65
N GLU A 429 2.99 6.28 3.84
CA GLU A 429 1.70 5.65 3.53
C GLU A 429 1.71 4.99 2.12
N GLY A 430 2.74 5.26 1.30
CA GLY A 430 2.87 4.82 -0.09
C GLY A 430 3.41 5.91 -1.01
N VAL A 431 3.45 5.63 -2.32
CA VAL A 431 3.68 6.64 -3.36
C VAL A 431 2.38 7.43 -3.54
N VAL A 432 2.44 8.76 -3.47
CA VAL A 432 1.28 9.63 -3.71
C VAL A 432 1.50 10.39 -5.01
N ILE A 433 0.52 10.34 -5.92
CA ILE A 433 0.46 11.13 -7.16
C ILE A 433 -0.67 12.16 -7.02
N TYR A 434 -0.37 13.42 -7.28
CA TYR A 434 -1.24 14.57 -7.00
C TYR A 434 -0.90 15.79 -7.88
N ASN A 435 -1.78 16.79 -7.97
CA ASN A 435 -1.46 18.05 -8.65
C ASN A 435 -0.49 18.91 -7.81
N SER A 436 0.64 19.35 -8.38
CA SER A 436 1.55 20.28 -7.70
C SER A 436 1.05 21.72 -7.68
N ASP A 437 0.31 22.09 -8.72
CA ASP A 437 -0.24 23.41 -8.97
C ASP A 437 -1.74 23.28 -9.28
N ALA A 438 -2.50 24.37 -9.12
CA ALA A 438 -3.93 24.33 -9.44
C ALA A 438 -4.14 24.23 -10.96
N GLU A 439 -4.98 23.29 -11.37
CA GLU A 439 -5.37 22.98 -12.76
C GLU A 439 -4.29 22.33 -13.64
N VAL A 440 -4.70 21.28 -14.37
CA VAL A 440 -3.96 20.73 -15.51
C VAL A 440 -4.37 21.55 -16.71
N THR A 441 -3.69 22.69 -16.91
CA THR A 441 -4.06 23.76 -17.86
C THR A 441 -4.72 23.24 -19.14
N PRO A 442 -6.04 23.48 -19.34
CA PRO A 442 -6.78 22.97 -20.49
C PRO A 442 -6.16 23.34 -21.84
N SER A 443 -6.33 22.45 -22.82
CA SER A 443 -5.58 22.47 -24.08
C SER A 443 -5.72 23.77 -24.88
N GLU A 444 -6.89 24.43 -24.81
CA GLU A 444 -7.22 25.72 -25.42
C GLU A 444 -8.52 26.26 -24.79
N LEU A 445 -8.80 27.57 -24.89
CA LEU A 445 -10.15 28.09 -24.60
C LEU A 445 -11.16 27.51 -25.60
N LEU A 446 -12.36 27.17 -25.12
CA LEU A 446 -13.39 26.52 -25.93
C LEU A 446 -13.91 27.50 -27.01
N MET A 447 -14.28 26.98 -28.19
CA MET A 447 -14.78 27.80 -29.30
C MET A 447 -16.30 27.68 -29.51
N CYS A 448 -17.05 28.70 -29.10
CA CYS A 448 -18.47 28.88 -29.42
C CYS A 448 -18.62 29.40 -30.87
N GLY A 449 -18.53 28.47 -31.83
CA GLY A 449 -18.81 28.66 -33.26
C GLY A 449 -17.79 29.50 -34.05
N SER A 450 -17.61 30.77 -33.69
CA SER A 450 -16.62 31.67 -34.30
C SER A 450 -15.98 32.68 -33.34
N ARG A 451 -16.28 32.54 -32.05
CA ARG A 451 -15.61 33.21 -30.91
C ARG A 451 -15.04 32.12 -29.99
N TYR A 452 -14.43 32.55 -28.89
CA TYR A 452 -14.36 31.69 -27.70
C TYR A 452 -15.75 31.59 -27.06
N CYS A 453 -15.94 30.65 -26.14
CA CYS A 453 -17.04 30.73 -25.18
C CYS A 453 -16.55 31.60 -24.03
N ASP A 454 -17.13 32.79 -23.90
CA ASP A 454 -16.94 33.71 -22.79
C ASP A 454 -17.98 33.36 -21.69
N VAL A 455 -17.58 33.28 -20.41
CA VAL A 455 -18.53 33.31 -19.28
C VAL A 455 -18.45 34.70 -18.65
N ASP A 456 -19.52 35.48 -18.82
CA ASP A 456 -19.71 36.85 -18.35
C ASP A 456 -19.96 36.89 -16.83
N SER A 457 -20.61 35.87 -16.24
CA SER A 457 -20.78 35.79 -14.78
C SER A 457 -20.89 34.36 -14.24
N TYR A 458 -20.44 34.18 -13.00
CA TYR A 458 -20.55 32.92 -12.26
C TYR A 458 -21.08 33.20 -10.84
N GLU A 459 -22.35 32.88 -10.56
CA GLU A 459 -22.94 32.96 -9.21
C GLU A 459 -23.18 31.55 -8.65
N ALA A 460 -22.70 31.29 -7.44
CA ALA A 460 -22.90 30.01 -6.78
C ALA A 460 -23.35 30.18 -5.32
N ASN A 461 -24.62 29.86 -5.06
CA ASN A 461 -25.33 29.96 -3.78
C ASN A 461 -25.48 28.57 -3.14
N PHE A 462 -24.90 28.38 -1.96
CA PHE A 462 -24.98 27.13 -1.18
C PHE A 462 -25.56 27.38 0.20
N ASN A 463 -26.57 26.60 0.57
CA ASN A 463 -27.20 26.65 1.89
C ASN A 463 -27.59 25.24 2.33
N ASN A 464 -26.60 24.38 2.57
CA ASN A 464 -26.85 23.00 3.02
C ASN A 464 -26.78 22.89 4.54
N GLN A 465 -27.60 22.01 5.11
CA GLN A 465 -27.58 21.61 6.50
C GLN A 465 -27.69 20.09 6.57
N SER A 466 -26.58 19.40 6.32
CA SER A 466 -26.54 17.95 6.20
C SER A 466 -25.80 17.27 7.34
N THR A 467 -26.33 16.16 7.83
CA THR A 467 -25.78 15.33 8.91
C THR A 467 -25.45 13.94 8.38
N SER A 468 -24.21 13.49 8.56
CA SER A 468 -23.80 12.12 8.20
C SER A 468 -23.22 11.40 9.42
N THR A 469 -23.68 10.17 9.63
CA THR A 469 -23.02 9.17 10.49
C THR A 469 -22.55 8.05 9.58
N ILE A 470 -21.27 7.70 9.59
CA ILE A 470 -20.76 6.54 8.85
C ILE A 470 -19.91 5.70 9.78
N ASN A 471 -20.28 4.45 9.99
CA ASN A 471 -19.55 3.49 10.81
C ASN A 471 -19.08 2.34 9.92
N ASN A 472 -17.76 2.15 9.85
CA ASN A 472 -17.14 1.00 9.18
C ASN A 472 -16.48 0.14 10.24
N LYS A 473 -17.05 -1.03 10.53
CA LYS A 473 -16.42 -2.11 11.29
C LYS A 473 -15.93 -3.16 10.29
N VAL A 474 -14.64 -3.48 10.32
CA VAL A 474 -14.01 -4.40 9.37
C VAL A 474 -12.97 -5.24 10.10
N ASP A 475 -13.24 -6.52 10.27
CA ASP A 475 -12.36 -7.50 10.90
C ASP A 475 -11.80 -8.45 9.81
N ILE A 476 -10.49 -8.49 9.63
CA ILE A 476 -9.80 -9.31 8.61
C ILE A 476 -8.71 -10.15 9.26
N VAL A 477 -8.74 -11.45 9.02
CA VAL A 477 -7.75 -12.41 9.52
C VAL A 477 -7.16 -13.23 8.36
N SER A 478 -5.84 -13.17 8.21
CA SER A 478 -5.05 -14.01 7.29
C SER A 478 -4.06 -14.84 8.09
N LEU A 479 -4.21 -16.16 8.08
CA LEU A 479 -3.50 -17.08 8.96
C LEU A 479 -2.84 -18.22 8.16
N THR A 480 -1.51 -18.20 8.09
CA THR A 480 -0.68 -19.35 7.62
C THR A 480 0.03 -20.04 8.79
N GLY A 481 0.13 -19.37 9.95
CA GLY A 481 0.76 -19.84 11.17
C GLY A 481 -0.10 -20.75 12.07
N GLU A 482 0.21 -20.75 13.37
CA GLU A 482 -0.42 -21.56 14.43
C GLU A 482 -0.39 -23.09 14.20
N ASN A 483 0.57 -23.58 13.41
CA ASN A 483 0.72 -25.02 13.14
C ASN A 483 1.43 -25.76 14.29
N LEU A 484 1.06 -27.02 14.50
CA LEU A 484 1.50 -27.88 15.60
C LEU A 484 2.12 -29.19 15.09
N ILE A 485 3.30 -29.55 15.60
CA ILE A 485 3.93 -30.87 15.40
C ILE A 485 4.24 -31.54 16.74
N ASP A 486 3.97 -32.85 16.84
CA ASP A 486 4.47 -33.76 17.88
C ASP A 486 5.07 -35.01 17.21
N ALA A 487 6.41 -35.03 17.01
CA ALA A 487 7.11 -36.10 16.29
C ALA A 487 8.62 -36.18 16.62
N GLU A 488 9.32 -37.29 16.32
CA GLU A 488 10.79 -37.35 16.54
C GLU A 488 11.53 -36.32 15.66
N LEU A 489 11.14 -36.23 14.38
CA LEU A 489 11.54 -35.20 13.40
C LEU A 489 10.32 -34.36 12.99
N GLY A 490 10.46 -33.04 13.00
CA GLY A 490 9.41 -32.10 12.58
C GLY A 490 9.93 -30.99 11.66
N VAL A 491 9.21 -30.74 10.57
CA VAL A 491 9.44 -29.59 9.68
C VAL A 491 8.15 -28.79 9.54
N ILE A 492 8.21 -27.47 9.76
CA ILE A 492 7.10 -26.55 9.48
C ILE A 492 7.62 -25.47 8.54
N GLU A 493 7.00 -25.28 7.39
CA GLU A 493 7.23 -24.16 6.49
C GLU A 493 5.87 -23.51 6.17
N THR A 494 5.69 -22.25 6.57
CA THR A 494 4.43 -21.52 6.32
C THR A 494 4.57 -20.53 5.17
N GLY A 495 3.55 -20.45 4.32
CA GLY A 495 3.41 -19.41 3.30
C GLY A 495 3.16 -18.02 3.89
N ASP A 496 2.99 -17.03 3.02
CA ASP A 496 2.81 -15.64 3.41
C ASP A 496 1.36 -15.31 3.83
N ALA A 497 1.21 -14.42 4.81
CA ALA A 497 -0.08 -13.91 5.28
C ALA A 497 -0.24 -12.41 4.95
N TYR A 498 -1.30 -12.05 4.22
CA TYR A 498 -1.56 -10.70 3.70
C TYR A 498 -2.98 -10.23 4.02
N ALA A 499 -3.12 -9.23 4.92
CA ALA A 499 -4.42 -8.68 5.34
C ALA A 499 -4.56 -7.18 5.00
N GLY A 500 -5.66 -6.80 4.34
CA GLY A 500 -5.81 -5.47 3.75
C GLY A 500 -7.21 -4.87 3.77
N ALA A 501 -7.34 -3.60 4.16
CA ALA A 501 -8.62 -2.91 4.13
C ALA A 501 -8.50 -1.48 3.57
N ASN A 502 -9.21 -1.19 2.48
CA ASN A 502 -9.42 0.17 1.97
C ASN A 502 -10.80 0.68 2.38
N VAL A 503 -10.88 1.85 3.01
CA VAL A 503 -12.16 2.53 3.30
C VAL A 503 -12.10 3.99 2.85
N MET A 504 -13.02 4.39 1.99
CA MET A 504 -13.14 5.74 1.43
C MET A 504 -14.51 6.31 1.82
N ASN A 505 -14.53 7.38 2.62
CA ASN A 505 -15.76 8.04 3.07
C ASN A 505 -15.83 9.46 2.51
N ILE A 506 -16.82 9.72 1.64
CA ILE A 506 -17.18 11.04 1.13
C ILE A 506 -18.52 11.42 1.77
N ALA A 507 -18.58 12.51 2.53
CA ALA A 507 -19.79 12.91 3.27
C ALA A 507 -20.06 14.42 3.20
N ASN A 508 -21.34 14.81 3.08
CA ASN A 508 -21.79 16.21 3.08
C ASN A 508 -20.98 17.12 2.13
N THR A 509 -20.63 16.63 0.95
CA THR A 509 -19.66 17.27 0.06
C THR A 509 -20.33 17.82 -1.19
N ASN A 510 -19.97 19.03 -1.61
CA ASN A 510 -20.37 19.58 -2.91
C ASN A 510 -19.15 19.60 -3.85
N VAL A 511 -19.32 19.11 -5.07
CA VAL A 511 -18.35 19.20 -6.17
C VAL A 511 -19.07 19.85 -7.36
N VAL A 512 -18.59 21.01 -7.81
CA VAL A 512 -19.21 21.78 -8.89
C VAL A 512 -18.14 22.23 -9.89
N GLY A 513 -18.34 21.96 -11.18
CA GLY A 513 -17.45 22.42 -12.25
C GLY A 513 -16.06 21.77 -12.24
N ARG A 514 -15.88 20.55 -11.71
CA ARG A 514 -14.56 19.98 -11.40
C ARG A 514 -14.34 18.59 -12.00
N ASN A 515 -13.15 18.39 -12.57
CA ASN A 515 -12.69 17.07 -13.02
C ASN A 515 -11.78 16.47 -11.93
N TRP A 516 -12.16 15.33 -11.34
CA TRP A 516 -11.43 14.77 -10.20
C TRP A 516 -11.28 13.27 -10.19
N VAL A 517 -10.14 12.80 -9.67
CA VAL A 517 -9.83 11.39 -9.48
C VAL A 517 -9.37 11.17 -8.05
N MET A 518 -9.96 10.20 -7.37
CA MET A 518 -9.56 9.76 -6.04
C MET A 518 -9.40 8.23 -6.05
N ALA A 519 -8.15 7.79 -6.10
CA ALA A 519 -7.77 6.39 -6.26
C ALA A 519 -6.91 5.91 -5.09
N VAL A 520 -7.12 4.66 -4.68
CA VAL A 520 -6.25 3.91 -3.78
C VAL A 520 -5.91 2.58 -4.45
N LEU A 521 -4.63 2.22 -4.45
CA LEU A 521 -4.12 0.94 -4.91
C LEU A 521 -3.20 0.37 -3.82
N ASN A 522 -3.50 -0.81 -3.30
CA ASN A 522 -2.60 -1.59 -2.47
C ASN A 522 -1.86 -2.64 -3.32
N ILE A 523 -0.61 -2.91 -2.98
CA ILE A 523 0.16 -4.08 -3.43
C ILE A 523 0.61 -4.83 -2.17
N PHE A 524 0.06 -6.04 -1.97
CA PHE A 524 0.31 -6.89 -0.80
C PHE A 524 1.50 -7.83 -1.07
N GLY A 525 2.69 -7.25 -1.06
CA GLY A 525 3.97 -7.90 -1.33
C GLY A 525 5.04 -6.89 -1.74
N ASP A 526 6.16 -7.36 -2.28
CA ASP A 526 7.17 -6.50 -2.92
C ASP A 526 6.63 -5.95 -4.26
N PHE A 527 7.15 -4.81 -4.72
CA PHE A 527 6.94 -4.26 -6.06
C PHE A 527 8.28 -4.09 -6.76
N ASN A 528 8.58 -5.02 -7.67
CA ASN A 528 9.83 -5.17 -8.40
C ASN A 528 9.75 -4.61 -9.83
N GLY A 529 9.20 -3.40 -9.99
CA GLY A 529 9.07 -2.72 -11.28
C GLY A 529 8.88 -1.21 -11.16
N ASP A 530 8.79 -0.55 -12.32
CA ASP A 530 8.57 0.90 -12.42
C ASP A 530 7.06 1.24 -12.46
N ILE A 531 6.71 2.48 -12.10
CA ILE A 531 5.36 3.03 -12.33
C ILE A 531 5.42 3.84 -13.63
N SER A 532 4.61 3.50 -14.63
CA SER A 532 4.70 4.11 -15.96
C SER A 532 3.34 4.58 -16.49
N PHE A 533 3.27 5.82 -16.96
CA PHE A 533 2.10 6.36 -17.65
C PHE A 533 2.22 6.07 -19.15
N GLY A 534 1.54 5.01 -19.61
CA GLY A 534 1.83 4.31 -20.86
C GLY A 534 3.08 3.41 -20.78
N ALA A 535 3.34 2.62 -21.82
CA ALA A 535 4.49 1.72 -21.95
C ALA A 535 5.03 1.69 -23.39
N PRO A 536 6.36 1.59 -23.60
CA PRO A 536 6.94 1.29 -24.90
C PRO A 536 6.75 -0.20 -25.25
N ASP A 537 6.80 -0.55 -26.54
CA ASP A 537 6.77 -1.94 -27.04
C ASP A 537 7.68 -2.00 -28.27
N LEU A 538 8.89 -2.53 -28.11
CA LEU A 538 9.99 -2.47 -29.09
C LEU A 538 10.12 -3.74 -29.93
N TRP A 539 9.21 -3.90 -30.88
CA TRP A 539 9.33 -4.89 -31.93
C TRP A 539 10.58 -4.71 -32.81
N VAL A 540 11.30 -5.80 -33.06
CA VAL A 540 12.35 -5.89 -34.09
C VAL A 540 11.97 -6.88 -35.20
N GLY A 541 12.03 -6.43 -36.45
CA GLY A 541 11.92 -7.29 -37.63
C GLY A 541 13.14 -7.18 -38.54
N GLY A 542 13.65 -8.32 -38.97
CA GLY A 542 14.88 -8.44 -39.75
C GLY A 542 14.63 -8.92 -41.19
N GLN A 543 15.52 -8.49 -42.08
CA GLN A 543 15.67 -9.03 -43.44
C GLN A 543 17.15 -9.18 -43.77
N LEU A 544 17.48 -10.15 -44.61
CA LEU A 544 18.84 -10.34 -45.12
C LEU A 544 18.90 -10.33 -46.64
N GLN A 545 20.04 -9.91 -47.17
CA GLN A 545 20.36 -9.92 -48.59
C GLN A 545 21.83 -10.33 -48.76
N ALA A 546 22.12 -11.21 -49.72
CA ALA A 546 23.49 -11.57 -50.08
C ALA A 546 23.82 -11.08 -51.50
N ASP A 547 25.11 -10.86 -51.78
CA ASP A 547 25.60 -10.39 -53.09
C ASP A 547 25.47 -11.44 -54.23
N SER A 548 24.99 -12.65 -53.95
CA SER A 548 24.93 -13.75 -54.91
C SER A 548 23.87 -14.81 -54.57
N ASP A 549 23.23 -15.39 -55.60
CA ASP A 549 22.24 -16.48 -55.50
C ASP A 549 22.78 -17.79 -54.87
N THR A 550 24.09 -17.90 -54.64
CA THR A 550 24.72 -19.02 -53.96
C THR A 550 25.79 -18.48 -53.01
N ILE A 551 25.41 -18.32 -51.75
CA ILE A 551 26.30 -17.84 -50.69
C ILE A 551 27.41 -18.88 -50.47
N SER A 552 28.66 -18.42 -50.45
CA SER A 552 29.86 -19.24 -50.31
C SER A 552 30.91 -18.50 -49.46
N PRO A 553 32.02 -19.12 -49.02
CA PRO A 553 33.11 -18.43 -48.35
C PRO A 553 33.55 -17.13 -49.06
N GLY A 554 33.68 -16.05 -48.31
CA GLY A 554 33.96 -14.70 -48.82
C GLY A 554 32.75 -13.94 -49.38
N SER A 555 31.55 -14.54 -49.46
CA SER A 555 30.31 -13.80 -49.76
C SER A 555 29.97 -12.82 -48.65
N LYS A 556 29.48 -11.63 -49.03
CA LYS A 556 28.86 -10.68 -48.11
C LYS A 556 27.38 -11.02 -47.87
N VAL A 557 26.93 -10.78 -46.64
CA VAL A 557 25.53 -10.81 -46.23
C VAL A 557 25.23 -9.50 -45.49
N ILE A 558 24.29 -8.73 -46.05
CA ILE A 558 23.79 -7.49 -45.48
C ILE A 558 22.52 -7.83 -44.68
N TYR A 559 22.54 -7.51 -43.40
CA TYR A 559 21.41 -7.64 -42.48
C TYR A 559 20.79 -6.27 -42.27
N THR A 560 19.48 -6.15 -42.51
CA THR A 560 18.71 -4.91 -42.31
C THR A 560 17.64 -5.17 -41.27
N TYR A 561 17.67 -4.43 -40.17
CA TYR A 561 16.72 -4.54 -39.08
C TYR A 561 15.91 -3.26 -38.94
N THR A 562 14.59 -3.41 -38.81
CA THR A 562 13.67 -2.32 -38.45
C THR A 562 13.27 -2.52 -37.00
N ILE A 563 13.57 -1.53 -36.17
CA ILE A 563 13.08 -1.40 -34.80
C ILE A 563 11.87 -0.48 -34.86
N LYS A 564 10.73 -0.90 -34.31
CA LYS A 564 9.53 -0.08 -34.20
C LYS A 564 9.05 -0.07 -32.76
N ASN A 565 8.72 1.12 -32.25
CA ASN A 565 7.90 1.25 -31.07
C ASN A 565 6.42 1.10 -31.47
N ASN A 566 5.76 0.06 -31.00
CA ASN A 566 4.33 -0.16 -31.12
C ASN A 566 3.54 0.47 -29.96
N GLY A 567 4.22 0.70 -28.83
CA GLY A 567 3.63 1.20 -27.59
C GLY A 567 3.26 2.68 -27.62
N ASP A 568 2.65 3.12 -26.53
CA ASP A 568 2.08 4.45 -26.33
C ASP A 568 2.98 5.40 -25.53
N LEU A 569 4.13 4.93 -25.02
CA LEU A 569 5.19 5.75 -24.42
C LEU A 569 6.48 5.77 -25.26
N GLU A 570 7.22 6.88 -25.22
CA GLU A 570 8.53 7.02 -25.88
C GLU A 570 9.62 6.15 -25.23
N ALA A 571 10.15 5.19 -25.98
CA ALA A 571 11.25 4.34 -25.57
C ALA A 571 12.57 5.12 -25.56
N ARG A 572 13.22 5.28 -24.41
CA ARG A 572 14.45 6.10 -24.27
C ARG A 572 15.75 5.30 -24.33
N ASN A 573 16.80 5.94 -24.84
CA ASN A 573 18.16 5.42 -24.99
C ASN A 573 18.22 4.03 -25.64
N VAL A 574 17.36 3.76 -26.64
CA VAL A 574 17.23 2.42 -27.23
C VAL A 574 18.58 1.89 -27.70
N GLN A 575 18.91 0.66 -27.30
CA GLN A 575 20.13 -0.04 -27.67
C GLN A 575 19.78 -1.28 -28.49
N PHE A 576 20.62 -1.57 -29.47
CA PHE A 576 20.46 -2.71 -30.38
C PHE A 576 21.73 -3.55 -30.37
N ASP A 577 21.57 -4.84 -30.09
CA ASP A 577 22.63 -5.83 -30.04
C ASP A 577 22.48 -6.80 -31.23
N HIS A 578 23.59 -7.13 -31.90
CA HIS A 578 23.62 -8.05 -33.04
C HIS A 578 24.72 -9.10 -32.88
N GLU A 579 24.33 -10.36 -32.92
CA GLU A 579 25.21 -11.53 -32.73
C GLU A 579 25.25 -12.36 -34.02
N PHE A 580 26.44 -12.44 -34.63
CA PHE A 580 26.71 -13.32 -35.76
C PHE A 580 27.01 -14.75 -35.30
N ASP A 581 26.86 -15.72 -36.21
CA ASP A 581 27.39 -17.08 -36.05
C ASP A 581 28.92 -17.07 -36.06
N SER A 582 29.53 -16.86 -34.88
CA SER A 582 30.96 -16.57 -34.72
C SER A 582 31.93 -17.67 -35.19
N GLU A 583 31.46 -18.89 -35.48
CA GLU A 583 32.26 -19.96 -36.09
C GLU A 583 32.37 -19.81 -37.62
N TYR A 584 31.41 -19.12 -38.26
CA TYR A 584 31.23 -19.10 -39.72
C TYR A 584 31.10 -17.71 -40.34
N MET A 585 31.06 -16.65 -39.52
CA MET A 585 30.85 -15.27 -39.92
C MET A 585 31.79 -14.31 -39.19
N TYR A 586 32.29 -13.31 -39.92
CA TYR A 586 33.03 -12.17 -39.36
C TYR A 586 32.55 -10.84 -39.95
N HIS A 587 32.86 -9.74 -39.29
CA HIS A 587 32.66 -8.37 -39.78
C HIS A 587 33.98 -7.57 -39.65
N LEU A 588 34.05 -6.36 -40.20
CA LEU A 588 35.30 -5.57 -40.31
C LEU A 588 35.31 -4.31 -39.44
N VAL A 589 35.79 -4.44 -38.21
CA VAL A 589 35.97 -3.32 -37.27
C VAL A 589 37.33 -2.66 -37.51
N GLY A 590 37.35 -1.42 -38.01
CA GLY A 590 38.60 -0.68 -38.26
C GLY A 590 39.52 -1.31 -39.31
N GLY A 591 39.01 -2.25 -40.12
CA GLY A 591 39.78 -3.05 -41.08
C GLY A 591 40.38 -4.34 -40.52
N LEU A 592 40.05 -4.72 -39.28
CA LEU A 592 40.36 -6.04 -38.70
C LEU A 592 39.11 -6.91 -38.70
N ALA A 593 39.28 -8.21 -38.93
CA ALA A 593 38.22 -9.18 -38.75
C ALA A 593 37.87 -9.32 -37.26
N ALA A 594 36.57 -9.27 -36.95
CA ALA A 594 35.99 -9.52 -35.64
C ALA A 594 34.77 -10.43 -35.82
N ASN A 595 34.39 -11.18 -34.79
CA ASN A 595 33.29 -12.16 -34.84
C ASN A 595 32.47 -12.17 -33.53
N ASN A 596 32.39 -11.01 -32.86
CA ASN A 596 31.70 -10.83 -31.58
C ASN A 596 30.38 -10.06 -31.73
N LEU A 597 29.68 -9.89 -30.60
CA LEU A 597 28.51 -9.03 -30.46
C LEU A 597 28.80 -7.60 -30.94
N GLU A 598 28.04 -7.10 -31.91
CA GLU A 598 27.96 -5.68 -32.24
C GLU A 598 26.88 -5.00 -31.38
N THR A 599 27.13 -3.76 -30.96
CA THR A 599 26.19 -2.98 -30.14
C THR A 599 26.06 -1.56 -30.71
N ALA A 600 24.83 -1.12 -30.98
CA ALA A 600 24.52 0.20 -31.51
C ALA A 600 23.55 0.97 -30.59
N SER A 601 23.85 2.24 -30.34
CA SER A 601 22.90 3.15 -29.70
C SER A 601 21.99 3.74 -30.77
N ILE A 602 20.71 3.39 -30.72
CA ILE A 602 19.65 3.85 -31.62
C ILE A 602 19.09 5.20 -31.14
N GLY A 603 19.15 5.45 -29.82
CA GLY A 603 18.54 6.62 -29.16
C GLY A 603 17.01 6.58 -29.21
N ASP A 604 16.36 7.59 -28.67
CA ASP A 604 14.93 7.57 -28.33
C ASP A 604 14.01 7.31 -29.54
N ILE A 605 12.96 6.51 -29.36
CA ILE A 605 11.95 6.19 -30.38
C ILE A 605 10.55 6.55 -29.83
N PRO A 606 9.87 7.56 -30.39
CA PRO A 606 8.53 7.95 -29.93
C PRO A 606 7.50 6.86 -30.19
N ALA A 607 6.36 6.93 -29.51
CA ALA A 607 5.21 6.05 -29.72
C ALA A 607 4.85 5.92 -31.21
N GLY A 608 4.58 4.70 -31.67
CA GLY A 608 4.34 4.37 -33.08
C GLY A 608 5.53 4.51 -34.04
N GLY A 609 6.64 5.13 -33.62
CA GLY A 609 7.80 5.46 -34.45
C GLY A 609 8.71 4.27 -34.78
N SER A 610 9.57 4.41 -35.79
CA SER A 610 10.53 3.37 -36.18
C SER A 610 11.87 3.91 -36.69
N LYS A 611 12.90 3.07 -36.62
CA LYS A 611 14.25 3.30 -37.14
C LYS A 611 14.80 2.03 -37.77
N THR A 612 15.69 2.19 -38.74
CA THR A 612 16.33 1.07 -39.45
C THR A 612 17.84 1.10 -39.24
N ILE A 613 18.45 -0.05 -38.97
CA ILE A 613 19.89 -0.25 -38.87
C ILE A 613 20.35 -1.35 -39.82
N VAL A 614 21.60 -1.28 -40.27
CA VAL A 614 22.19 -2.19 -41.26
C VAL A 614 23.56 -2.67 -40.79
N PHE A 615 23.80 -3.97 -40.86
CA PHE A 615 25.08 -4.63 -40.55
C PHE A 615 25.59 -5.42 -41.76
N GLU A 616 26.91 -5.50 -41.94
CA GLU A 616 27.55 -6.29 -42.99
C GLU A 616 28.40 -7.40 -42.38
N GLY A 617 28.02 -8.66 -42.64
CA GLY A 617 28.81 -9.84 -42.32
C GLY A 617 29.43 -10.46 -43.56
N ILE A 618 30.54 -11.18 -43.37
CA ILE A 618 31.30 -11.87 -44.41
C ILE A 618 31.47 -13.34 -43.96
N VAL A 619 31.22 -14.26 -44.89
CA VAL A 619 31.29 -15.70 -44.64
C VAL A 619 32.75 -16.19 -44.57
N GLU A 620 33.06 -16.97 -43.55
CA GLU A 620 34.40 -17.52 -43.29
C GLU A 620 34.89 -18.58 -44.30
N GLU A 621 36.21 -18.76 -44.39
CA GLU A 621 36.82 -19.86 -45.16
C GLU A 621 36.75 -21.22 -44.45
N ILE A 622 36.37 -21.27 -43.17
CA ILE A 622 36.34 -22.51 -42.38
C ILE A 622 35.08 -23.35 -42.59
N VAL A 623 33.99 -22.77 -43.13
CA VAL A 623 32.66 -23.41 -43.31
C VAL A 623 32.77 -24.83 -43.90
N PRO A 624 32.09 -25.85 -43.34
CA PRO A 624 32.13 -27.23 -43.84
C PRO A 624 31.79 -27.37 -45.34
N ILE A 625 32.35 -28.40 -45.97
CA ILE A 625 31.99 -28.80 -47.35
C ILE A 625 30.56 -29.34 -47.36
N GLY A 626 29.73 -28.84 -48.28
CA GLY A 626 28.30 -29.12 -48.34
C GLY A 626 27.48 -27.85 -48.07
N THR A 627 26.34 -28.01 -47.40
CA THR A 627 25.46 -26.91 -47.00
C THR A 627 25.50 -26.74 -45.48
N THR A 628 25.81 -25.53 -45.02
CA THR A 628 25.78 -25.14 -43.60
C THR A 628 24.76 -24.02 -43.43
N THR A 629 23.84 -24.15 -42.47
CA THR A 629 22.95 -23.06 -42.09
C THR A 629 23.55 -22.31 -40.92
N ILE A 630 23.78 -21.01 -41.11
CA ILE A 630 24.18 -20.07 -40.05
C ILE A 630 22.98 -19.26 -39.57
N THR A 631 23.05 -18.71 -38.37
CA THR A 631 22.00 -17.84 -37.81
C THR A 631 22.60 -16.58 -37.21
N ALA A 632 21.99 -15.43 -37.50
CA ALA A 632 22.25 -14.17 -36.81
C ALA A 632 21.08 -13.87 -35.86
N ARG A 633 21.39 -13.40 -34.65
CA ARG A 633 20.40 -12.96 -33.66
C ARG A 633 20.51 -11.45 -33.48
N ALA A 634 19.37 -10.77 -33.49
CA ALA A 634 19.27 -9.40 -33.02
C ALA A 634 18.47 -9.35 -31.71
N ASN A 635 18.78 -8.37 -30.86
CA ASN A 635 18.01 -8.05 -29.67
C ASN A 635 17.97 -6.53 -29.45
N VAL A 636 16.83 -6.00 -29.02
CA VAL A 636 16.67 -4.58 -28.67
C VAL A 636 16.34 -4.41 -27.18
N ARG A 637 16.61 -3.23 -26.60
CA ARG A 637 16.22 -2.84 -25.24
C ARG A 637 16.08 -1.33 -25.09
N SER A 638 15.27 -0.89 -24.14
CA SER A 638 15.01 0.51 -23.76
C SER A 638 15.61 0.84 -22.37
N THR A 639 15.42 2.07 -21.89
CA THR A 639 15.67 2.46 -20.49
C THR A 639 14.56 1.99 -19.57
N GLN A 640 13.31 2.11 -20.02
CA GLN A 640 12.11 1.61 -19.35
C GLN A 640 11.86 0.13 -19.71
N SER A 641 11.08 -0.59 -18.90
CA SER A 641 10.55 -1.91 -19.29
C SER A 641 9.83 -1.86 -20.63
N ASP A 642 9.89 -2.97 -21.34
CA ASP A 642 9.20 -3.14 -22.61
C ASP A 642 7.90 -3.96 -22.46
N GLY A 643 6.84 -3.50 -23.12
CA GLY A 643 5.50 -4.09 -23.09
C GLY A 643 5.39 -5.46 -23.75
N ASN A 644 6.28 -5.79 -24.70
CA ASN A 644 6.29 -7.10 -25.35
C ASN A 644 7.71 -7.66 -25.53
N ARG A 645 8.38 -7.94 -24.41
CA ARG A 645 9.74 -8.52 -24.35
C ARG A 645 9.96 -9.76 -25.25
N ALA A 646 8.90 -10.43 -25.70
CA ALA A 646 8.97 -11.59 -26.59
C ALA A 646 9.35 -11.26 -28.06
N ASP A 647 8.98 -10.09 -28.59
CA ASP A 647 9.29 -9.68 -29.98
C ASP A 647 10.49 -8.73 -30.10
N ASN A 648 11.11 -8.40 -28.97
CA ASN A 648 12.38 -7.67 -28.85
C ASN A 648 13.60 -8.50 -29.35
N THR A 649 13.44 -9.77 -29.73
CA THR A 649 14.47 -10.64 -30.33
C THR A 649 14.05 -11.12 -31.73
N GLU A 650 14.94 -10.97 -32.71
CA GLU A 650 14.81 -11.50 -34.08
C GLU A 650 15.91 -12.55 -34.35
N ARG A 651 15.62 -13.56 -35.20
CA ARG A 651 16.56 -14.61 -35.61
C ARG A 651 16.47 -14.86 -37.11
N LEU A 652 17.51 -14.46 -37.84
CA LEU A 652 17.61 -14.67 -39.29
C LEU A 652 18.58 -15.81 -39.60
N SER A 653 18.14 -16.82 -40.35
CA SER A 653 18.98 -17.95 -40.77
C SER A 653 19.18 -17.99 -42.28
N ILE A 654 20.38 -18.38 -42.72
CA ILE A 654 20.76 -18.46 -44.14
C ILE A 654 21.67 -19.66 -44.40
N SER A 655 21.49 -20.34 -45.53
CA SER A 655 22.28 -21.52 -45.90
C SER A 655 23.42 -21.14 -46.86
N ILE A 656 24.65 -21.33 -46.39
CA ILE A 656 25.89 -21.25 -47.17
C ILE A 656 26.13 -22.59 -47.87
N TYR A 657 26.66 -22.56 -49.09
CA TYR A 657 27.16 -23.74 -49.79
C TYR A 657 28.67 -23.62 -50.09
N ARG A 658 29.44 -24.62 -49.65
CA ARG A 658 30.85 -24.78 -50.01
C ARG A 658 31.02 -26.03 -50.87
N ALA A 659 31.43 -25.85 -52.12
CA ALA A 659 31.78 -26.95 -53.01
C ALA A 659 32.99 -27.73 -52.48
N ALA A 660 33.00 -29.05 -52.72
CA ALA A 660 34.18 -29.88 -52.45
C ALA A 660 35.35 -29.47 -53.37
N PRO A 661 36.61 -29.49 -52.87
CA PRO A 661 37.78 -29.29 -53.71
C PRO A 661 37.81 -30.26 -54.89
N THR A 662 38.04 -29.74 -56.10
CA THR A 662 38.17 -30.57 -57.31
C THR A 662 39.59 -31.13 -57.41
N ASP A 663 39.76 -32.39 -57.02
CA ASP A 663 41.04 -33.12 -57.07
C ASP A 663 41.60 -33.20 -58.51
N ASN A 664 42.48 -32.26 -58.86
CA ASN A 664 43.45 -32.44 -59.94
C ASN A 664 44.61 -33.30 -59.41
N GLY A 665 44.42 -34.63 -59.50
CA GLY A 665 45.24 -35.60 -58.79
C GLY A 665 46.73 -35.61 -59.17
N GLY A 666 47.57 -35.94 -58.18
CA GLY A 666 49.00 -36.19 -58.33
C GLY A 666 49.46 -37.27 -57.36
N THR A 667 49.92 -38.41 -57.89
CA THR A 667 50.34 -39.58 -57.10
C THR A 667 51.72 -39.41 -56.48
N ASP A 668 51.89 -39.82 -55.21
CA ASP A 668 52.90 -40.83 -54.88
C ASP A 668 52.52 -41.64 -53.62
N SER A 669 53.30 -42.68 -53.34
CA SER A 669 53.08 -43.72 -52.34
C SER A 669 54.12 -43.66 -51.21
N GLY A 670 53.72 -43.96 -49.97
CA GLY A 670 54.61 -43.90 -48.81
C GLY A 670 54.08 -44.61 -47.56
N THR A 671 54.44 -45.89 -47.40
CA THR A 671 54.05 -46.74 -46.25
C THR A 671 54.70 -46.32 -44.92
N GLY A 672 53.98 -46.32 -43.79
CA GLY A 672 54.51 -45.82 -42.50
C GLY A 672 53.86 -46.31 -41.18
N ASN A 673 53.42 -47.58 -41.14
CA ASN A 673 52.82 -48.29 -39.99
C ASN A 673 53.29 -47.92 -38.55
N GLY A 674 52.33 -47.88 -37.60
CA GLY A 674 52.52 -48.41 -36.23
C GLY A 674 52.36 -47.41 -35.07
N GLY A 675 51.27 -47.50 -34.31
CA GLY A 675 51.09 -46.78 -33.04
C GLY A 675 51.21 -47.67 -31.80
N ASN A 676 51.28 -47.07 -30.61
CA ASN A 676 50.60 -47.52 -29.38
C ASN A 676 50.83 -46.51 -28.23
N SER A 677 50.00 -46.57 -27.19
CA SER A 677 50.14 -45.84 -25.92
C SER A 677 51.19 -46.43 -24.96
N GLY A 678 51.56 -45.65 -23.94
CA GLY A 678 52.35 -46.09 -22.79
C GLY A 678 52.59 -44.96 -21.78
N SER A 679 52.17 -45.15 -20.53
CA SER A 679 52.42 -44.20 -19.42
C SER A 679 53.68 -44.58 -18.64
N GLY A 680 54.26 -43.64 -17.88
CA GLY A 680 55.37 -43.89 -16.94
C GLY A 680 55.77 -42.63 -16.16
N ASP A 681 55.86 -42.75 -14.84
CA ASP A 681 56.23 -41.68 -13.90
C ASP A 681 57.74 -41.38 -13.88
N GLU A 682 58.14 -40.19 -13.41
CA GLU A 682 59.38 -40.05 -12.61
C GLU A 682 59.35 -38.84 -11.63
N GLN A 683 60.41 -38.69 -10.82
CA GLN A 683 60.41 -38.04 -9.49
C GLN A 683 61.10 -36.64 -9.48
N GLY A 684 60.94 -35.81 -8.42
CA GLY A 684 61.43 -34.41 -8.47
C GLY A 684 61.85 -33.60 -7.21
N ASN A 685 61.61 -34.03 -5.97
CA ASN A 685 62.31 -33.59 -4.71
C ASN A 685 62.58 -32.08 -4.37
N GLY A 686 62.01 -31.60 -3.24
CA GLY A 686 62.80 -31.05 -2.11
C GLY A 686 62.78 -29.55 -1.77
N THR A 687 62.57 -29.20 -0.49
CA THR A 687 63.57 -28.57 0.45
C THR A 687 62.97 -28.17 1.82
N ASP A 688 63.82 -28.09 2.86
CA ASP A 688 63.43 -27.88 4.27
C ASP A 688 63.55 -26.42 4.78
N ASN A 689 62.72 -26.07 5.78
CA ASN A 689 63.06 -25.47 7.09
C ASN A 689 61.76 -25.03 7.83
N GLY A 690 61.65 -25.02 9.16
CA GLY A 690 62.61 -25.42 10.20
C GLY A 690 62.59 -24.47 11.40
N GLY A 691 61.84 -24.77 12.48
CA GLY A 691 61.87 -23.99 13.72
C GLY A 691 60.71 -24.25 14.69
N THR A 692 61.02 -24.70 15.91
CA THR A 692 60.05 -24.93 16.99
C THR A 692 60.52 -24.29 18.29
N ASN A 693 59.61 -23.97 19.20
CA ASN A 693 59.86 -24.17 20.64
C ASN A 693 58.55 -24.29 21.45
N THR A 694 58.62 -24.93 22.62
CA THR A 694 57.49 -25.11 23.54
C THR A 694 57.94 -24.96 25.00
N GLY A 695 57.00 -24.67 25.90
CA GLY A 695 57.23 -24.60 27.34
C GLY A 695 56.03 -24.01 28.07
N GLY A 696 55.52 -24.70 29.10
CA GLY A 696 54.35 -24.25 29.86
C GLY A 696 54.42 -24.69 31.32
N GLY A 697 53.36 -24.43 32.10
CA GLY A 697 53.14 -25.12 33.38
C GLY A 697 52.55 -24.30 34.54
N GLY A 698 51.22 -24.35 34.69
CA GLY A 698 50.52 -24.70 35.94
C GLY A 698 50.41 -23.71 37.13
N GLY A 699 49.31 -23.85 37.90
CA GLY A 699 49.37 -23.61 39.36
C GLY A 699 48.26 -22.78 40.06
N GLY A 700 47.02 -23.26 40.03
CA GLY A 700 45.83 -22.99 40.90
C GLY A 700 45.83 -22.10 42.17
N GLY A 701 44.60 -21.71 42.60
CA GLY A 701 44.29 -21.52 44.04
C GLY A 701 43.39 -20.35 44.48
N GLY A 702 42.08 -20.59 44.55
CA GLY A 702 41.24 -20.28 45.74
C GLY A 702 40.88 -18.83 46.16
N GLY A 703 39.59 -18.48 45.98
CA GLY A 703 38.71 -18.12 47.12
C GLY A 703 38.44 -16.64 47.48
N GLY A 704 37.15 -16.26 47.42
CA GLY A 704 36.47 -15.70 48.60
C GLY A 704 36.09 -14.21 48.66
N GLY A 705 34.87 -13.87 48.19
CA GLY A 705 33.92 -13.00 48.91
C GLY A 705 34.10 -11.46 48.85
N GLY A 706 33.00 -10.75 48.61
CA GLY A 706 32.96 -9.27 48.68
C GLY A 706 31.72 -8.66 48.01
N GLY A 707 30.54 -8.80 48.64
CA GLY A 707 29.30 -8.23 48.10
C GLY A 707 29.18 -6.73 48.36
N GLY A 708 28.84 -5.96 47.31
CA GLY A 708 28.50 -4.53 47.40
C GLY A 708 27.57 -4.15 46.24
N GLY A 709 26.29 -3.92 46.54
CA GLY A 709 25.30 -3.57 45.52
C GLY A 709 25.49 -2.13 45.04
N SER A 710 25.90 -1.96 43.78
CA SER A 710 25.93 -0.65 43.11
C SER A 710 24.71 -0.49 42.23
N SER A 711 23.96 0.60 42.39
CA SER A 711 22.97 1.02 41.40
C SER A 711 23.67 1.43 40.10
N SER A 712 23.09 1.07 38.96
CA SER A 712 23.63 1.33 37.63
C SER A 712 22.66 2.21 36.84
N SER A 713 22.94 3.51 36.76
CA SER A 713 22.12 4.47 36.00
C SER A 713 22.73 4.78 34.64
N ASN A 714 22.22 4.13 33.58
CA ASN A 714 22.53 4.51 32.21
C ASN A 714 21.78 5.81 31.86
N ASN A 715 22.53 6.92 31.73
CA ASN A 715 21.96 8.25 31.54
C ASN A 715 22.06 8.69 30.07
N LYS A 716 20.93 8.67 29.36
CA LYS A 716 20.71 9.42 28.12
C LYS A 716 19.83 10.64 28.42
N ASN A 717 19.76 11.58 27.48
CA ASN A 717 19.77 13.02 27.76
C ASN A 717 18.48 13.69 28.32
N ALA A 718 17.86 13.18 29.41
CA ALA A 718 16.88 13.93 30.21
C ALA A 718 16.74 13.36 31.65
N GLY A 719 16.51 14.21 32.65
CA GLY A 719 16.20 13.77 34.03
C GLY A 719 17.39 13.24 34.85
N LYS A 720 18.07 14.09 35.63
CA LYS A 720 19.08 13.61 36.59
C LYS A 720 18.42 13.23 37.92
N VAL A 721 18.61 12.01 38.40
CA VAL A 721 18.12 11.57 39.71
C VAL A 721 19.11 11.92 40.84
N LEU A 722 18.60 12.28 42.02
CA LEU A 722 19.38 12.53 43.24
C LEU A 722 18.74 11.84 44.45
N GLY A 723 19.61 11.41 45.40
CA GLY A 723 19.26 11.13 46.80
C GLY A 723 18.11 10.15 47.04
N ALA A 724 18.33 8.85 46.83
CA ALA A 724 17.35 7.83 47.22
C ALA A 724 17.50 7.45 48.71
N SER A 725 16.40 7.47 49.47
CA SER A 725 16.31 6.92 50.84
C SER A 725 15.20 5.89 50.97
N ILE A 726 15.39 4.92 51.89
CA ILE A 726 14.51 3.77 52.10
C ILE A 726 14.18 3.65 53.58
N GLU A 727 12.90 3.67 53.93
CA GLU A 727 12.38 3.47 55.29
C GLU A 727 11.47 2.23 55.34
N ARG A 728 11.45 1.53 56.48
CA ARG A 728 10.69 0.28 56.69
C ARG A 728 9.94 0.30 58.01
N GLU A 729 8.63 0.08 57.97
CA GLU A 729 7.76 -0.09 59.13
C GLU A 729 6.99 -1.42 59.07
N THR A 730 6.51 -1.94 60.20
CA THR A 730 5.76 -3.22 60.25
C THR A 730 4.50 -3.12 61.11
N SER A 731 3.40 -3.69 60.62
CA SER A 731 2.11 -3.81 61.32
C SER A 731 1.71 -5.27 61.49
N LYS A 732 0.91 -5.60 62.53
CA LYS A 732 0.50 -6.98 62.79
C LYS A 732 -0.52 -7.49 61.76
N VAL A 733 -0.11 -8.47 60.96
CA VAL A 733 -0.94 -9.19 59.97
C VAL A 733 -0.77 -10.70 60.17
N LYS A 734 -1.71 -11.50 59.65
CA LYS A 734 -1.59 -12.96 59.59
C LYS A 734 -0.43 -13.38 58.68
N ALA A 735 0.54 -14.11 59.23
CA ALA A 735 1.73 -14.55 58.51
C ALA A 735 1.52 -15.78 57.59
N ASP A 736 0.35 -16.43 57.71
CA ASP A 736 -0.07 -17.63 56.97
C ASP A 736 -0.90 -17.33 55.70
N ALA A 737 -1.14 -16.05 55.38
CA ALA A 737 -1.87 -15.64 54.19
C ALA A 737 -1.02 -15.71 52.90
N ALA A 738 -1.66 -15.76 51.73
CA ALA A 738 -0.97 -15.48 50.46
C ALA A 738 -0.49 -14.01 50.42
N PRO A 739 0.59 -13.65 49.69
CA PRO A 739 1.08 -12.27 49.62
C PRO A 739 0.12 -11.31 48.89
N ASP A 740 -0.05 -10.11 49.43
CA ASP A 740 -0.83 -9.00 48.84
C ASP A 740 0.04 -7.74 48.85
N ILE A 741 0.85 -7.57 47.81
CA ILE A 741 1.72 -6.42 47.61
C ILE A 741 0.98 -5.35 46.80
N ARG A 742 0.99 -4.11 47.29
CA ARG A 742 0.46 -2.94 46.57
C ARG A 742 1.48 -1.82 46.60
N ILE A 743 1.72 -1.21 45.45
CA ILE A 743 2.54 0.00 45.33
C ILE A 743 1.64 1.22 45.18
N TYR A 744 2.08 2.33 45.78
CA TYR A 744 1.49 3.65 45.65
C TYR A 744 2.57 4.64 45.23
N LYS A 745 2.21 5.66 44.46
CA LYS A 745 3.13 6.69 43.94
C LYS A 745 2.51 8.07 44.11
N ASN A 746 3.29 9.04 44.57
CA ASN A 746 2.90 10.44 44.67
C ASN A 746 4.13 11.36 44.57
N THR A 747 3.93 12.68 44.50
CA THR A 747 4.99 13.70 44.58
C THR A 747 4.84 14.56 45.83
N VAL A 748 5.95 15.13 46.32
CA VAL A 748 5.98 16.07 47.45
C VAL A 748 5.80 17.52 46.96
N LEU A 749 4.75 17.77 46.17
CA LEU A 749 4.44 19.08 45.61
C LEU A 749 3.26 19.74 46.36
N PRO A 750 3.35 21.05 46.68
CA PRO A 750 2.17 21.83 47.06
C PRO A 750 1.15 21.83 45.92
N ILE A 751 -0.14 21.71 46.25
CA ILE A 751 -1.26 21.54 45.30
C ILE A 751 -1.36 22.68 44.26
N SER A 752 -0.70 23.81 44.49
CA SER A 752 -0.65 24.98 43.60
C SER A 752 0.68 25.23 42.87
N LYS A 753 1.71 24.37 43.00
CA LYS A 753 3.00 24.58 42.30
C LYS A 753 2.94 24.06 40.86
N THR A 754 2.90 24.96 39.88
CA THR A 754 3.28 24.65 38.50
C THR A 754 4.76 24.30 38.42
N VAL A 755 5.09 23.19 37.74
CA VAL A 755 6.47 22.74 37.53
C VAL A 755 6.97 23.21 36.15
N ASN A 756 8.21 23.67 36.10
CA ASN A 756 8.81 24.28 34.92
C ASN A 756 10.06 23.49 34.48
N ALA A 757 10.48 23.65 33.23
CA ALA A 757 11.76 23.15 32.77
C ALA A 757 12.90 23.76 33.63
N GLY A 758 13.69 22.88 34.26
CA GLY A 758 14.72 23.26 35.24
C GLY A 758 14.34 22.99 36.70
N ASP A 759 13.08 22.69 37.02
CA ASP A 759 12.64 22.33 38.38
C ASP A 759 13.09 20.92 38.80
N SER A 760 13.33 20.77 40.10
CA SER A 760 13.42 19.48 40.80
C SER A 760 12.04 19.06 41.33
N VAL A 761 11.73 17.77 41.25
CA VAL A 761 10.49 17.16 41.79
C VAL A 761 10.82 15.93 42.62
N ASP A 762 10.38 15.93 43.88
CA ASP A 762 10.53 14.79 44.79
C ASP A 762 9.37 13.82 44.65
N TYR A 763 9.68 12.54 44.40
CA TYR A 763 8.73 11.44 44.31
C TYR A 763 8.78 10.57 45.57
N VAL A 764 7.62 10.05 45.95
CA VAL A 764 7.45 9.06 47.02
C VAL A 764 6.80 7.82 46.42
N LEU A 765 7.45 6.67 46.59
CA LEU A 765 6.86 5.36 46.36
C LEU A 765 6.61 4.69 47.71
N THR A 766 5.48 4.01 47.86
CA THR A 766 5.19 3.22 49.06
C THR A 766 4.70 1.84 48.68
N VAL A 767 5.52 0.83 48.95
CA VAL A 767 5.17 -0.59 48.78
C VAL A 767 4.62 -1.09 50.11
N LYS A 768 3.43 -1.71 50.10
CA LYS A 768 2.76 -2.24 51.30
C LYS A 768 2.39 -3.69 51.10
N ASN A 769 2.83 -4.56 52.01
CA ASN A 769 2.37 -5.95 52.08
C ASN A 769 1.21 -6.08 53.07
N ARG A 770 0.08 -6.63 52.62
CA ARG A 770 -1.12 -6.92 53.42
C ARG A 770 -1.38 -8.41 53.60
N GLY A 771 -0.52 -9.26 53.03
CA GLY A 771 -0.62 -10.73 53.07
C GLY A 771 0.61 -11.36 53.72
N GLY A 772 0.93 -12.61 53.34
CA GLY A 772 2.17 -13.28 53.71
C GLY A 772 3.41 -12.73 52.99
N THR A 773 4.60 -13.23 53.32
CA THR A 773 5.88 -12.75 52.77
C THR A 773 5.92 -12.80 51.24
N ALA A 774 6.18 -11.66 50.59
CA ALA A 774 6.59 -11.64 49.19
C ALA A 774 8.12 -11.73 49.10
N TYR A 775 8.62 -12.44 48.11
CA TYR A 775 10.04 -12.78 47.99
C TYR A 775 10.71 -12.06 46.82
N ASP A 776 12.01 -11.78 47.00
CA ASP A 776 12.91 -11.25 45.97
C ASP A 776 12.33 -10.04 45.21
N ALA A 777 11.73 -9.10 45.95
CA ALA A 777 11.00 -7.97 45.39
C ALA A 777 11.93 -6.87 44.85
N GLN A 778 11.62 -6.36 43.66
CA GLN A 778 12.32 -5.27 42.98
C GLN A 778 11.32 -4.23 42.50
N VAL A 779 11.62 -2.96 42.74
CA VAL A 779 10.90 -1.82 42.16
C VAL A 779 11.61 -1.36 40.90
N ILE A 780 10.86 -1.06 39.84
CA ILE A 780 11.33 -0.40 38.62
C ILE A 780 10.43 0.83 38.42
N ASP A 781 11.02 2.00 38.18
CA ASP A 781 10.34 3.28 38.04
C ASP A 781 10.76 3.98 36.75
N THR A 782 9.80 4.16 35.84
CA THR A 782 10.03 4.56 34.46
C THR A 782 9.27 5.87 34.19
N LEU A 783 10.01 6.95 33.96
CA LEU A 783 9.49 8.26 33.57
C LEU A 783 9.33 8.32 32.05
N LEU A 784 8.08 8.54 31.61
CA LEU A 784 7.72 8.80 30.22
C LEU A 784 7.52 10.30 30.00
N ASN A 785 7.86 10.76 28.80
CA ASN A 785 7.57 12.10 28.31
C ASN A 785 6.16 12.18 27.65
N PRO A 786 5.72 13.36 27.15
CA PRO A 786 4.39 13.53 26.54
C PRO A 786 4.15 12.71 25.27
N ILE A 787 5.21 12.20 24.65
CA ILE A 787 5.17 11.32 23.46
C ILE A 787 5.51 9.86 23.81
N GLY A 788 5.25 9.45 25.05
CA GLY A 788 5.37 8.05 25.51
C GLY A 788 6.79 7.50 25.64
N THR A 789 7.82 8.28 25.29
CA THR A 789 9.22 7.82 25.29
C THR A 789 9.78 7.78 26.71
N VAL A 790 10.45 6.68 27.05
CA VAL A 790 11.22 6.55 28.30
C VAL A 790 12.37 7.57 28.32
N VAL A 791 12.31 8.53 29.23
CA VAL A 791 13.36 9.54 29.43
C VAL A 791 14.27 9.24 30.61
N SER A 792 13.79 8.49 31.61
CA SER A 792 14.59 7.99 32.74
C SER A 792 13.98 6.71 33.29
N GLU A 793 14.81 5.74 33.64
CA GLU A 793 14.42 4.56 34.41
C GLU A 793 15.32 4.40 35.63
N GLN A 794 14.76 3.97 36.76
CA GLN A 794 15.46 3.67 38.02
C GLN A 794 14.99 2.33 38.57
N SER A 795 15.82 1.66 39.37
CA SER A 795 15.42 0.42 40.06
C SER A 795 16.06 0.27 41.43
N TRP A 796 15.28 -0.31 42.36
CA TRP A 796 15.69 -0.61 43.73
C TRP A 796 15.30 -2.05 44.08
N ASN A 797 16.28 -2.86 44.48
CA ASN A 797 16.03 -4.18 45.04
C ASN A 797 15.62 -4.04 46.52
N LEU A 798 14.45 -4.56 46.88
CA LEU A 798 13.90 -4.55 48.23
C LEU A 798 14.06 -5.91 48.94
N GLY A 799 14.44 -6.97 48.23
CA GLY A 799 14.49 -8.33 48.76
C GLY A 799 13.12 -8.80 49.25
N ASN A 800 13.10 -9.57 50.33
CA ASN A 800 11.83 -10.05 50.89
C ASN A 800 11.06 -8.91 51.58
N VAL A 801 9.74 -8.85 51.34
CA VAL A 801 8.80 -7.92 51.97
C VAL A 801 7.89 -8.71 52.90
N LEU A 802 8.06 -8.50 54.20
CA LEU A 802 7.47 -9.30 55.28
C LEU A 802 5.96 -9.03 55.45
N PRO A 803 5.21 -9.93 56.14
CA PRO A 803 3.78 -9.75 56.37
C PRO A 803 3.50 -8.46 57.15
N GLY A 804 2.68 -7.56 56.58
CA GLY A 804 2.38 -6.27 57.19
C GLY A 804 3.49 -5.23 57.09
N GLU A 805 4.54 -5.46 56.29
CA GLU A 805 5.61 -4.47 56.07
C GLU A 805 5.17 -3.35 55.11
N VAL A 806 5.61 -2.13 55.43
CA VAL A 806 5.48 -0.92 54.62
C VAL A 806 6.89 -0.40 54.33
N ILE A 807 7.24 -0.31 53.05
CA ILE A 807 8.52 0.21 52.58
C ILE A 807 8.26 1.52 51.83
N THR A 808 8.88 2.61 52.27
CA THR A 808 8.80 3.92 51.63
C THR A 808 10.13 4.25 50.96
N LEU A 809 10.07 4.62 49.68
CA LEU A 809 11.22 5.10 48.89
C LEU A 809 10.98 6.58 48.55
N THR A 810 11.97 7.43 48.74
CA THR A 810 11.92 8.84 48.29
C THR A 810 13.15 9.19 47.47
N TYR A 811 12.97 9.94 46.38
CA TYR A 811 14.02 10.29 45.42
C TYR A 811 13.61 11.52 44.58
N THR A 812 14.59 12.31 44.15
CA THR A 812 14.36 13.54 43.36
C THR A 812 14.64 13.29 41.88
N ILE A 813 13.76 13.77 40.99
CA ILE A 813 14.02 13.92 39.54
C ILE A 813 14.28 15.40 39.23
N ASN A 814 15.39 15.71 38.55
CA ASN A 814 15.70 17.07 38.08
C ASN A 814 15.40 17.17 36.58
N TYR A 815 14.34 17.90 36.24
CA TYR A 815 14.04 18.25 34.85
C TYR A 815 15.02 19.31 34.36
N LYS A 816 15.45 19.22 33.11
CA LYS A 816 16.40 20.18 32.54
C LYS A 816 15.70 21.45 32.07
N ALA A 817 16.45 22.54 31.88
CA ALA A 817 15.92 23.82 31.37
C ALA A 817 15.42 23.77 29.91
N ASP A 818 15.85 22.79 29.13
CA ASP A 818 15.43 22.48 27.75
C ASP A 818 14.29 21.44 27.67
N THR A 819 13.69 21.05 28.80
CA THR A 819 12.57 20.09 28.84
C THR A 819 11.37 20.64 28.05
N PRO A 820 10.82 19.90 27.06
CA PRO A 820 9.63 20.33 26.32
C PRO A 820 8.38 20.45 27.19
N THR A 821 7.51 21.40 26.87
CA THR A 821 6.21 21.55 27.52
C THR A 821 5.32 20.31 27.30
N GLY A 822 4.62 19.85 28.34
CA GLY A 822 3.59 18.82 28.22
C GLY A 822 3.41 17.95 29.47
N SER A 823 2.64 16.87 29.31
CA SER A 823 2.29 15.91 30.37
C SER A 823 3.30 14.77 30.49
N TYR A 824 4.05 14.70 31.58
CA TYR A 824 5.04 13.64 31.86
C TYR A 824 4.44 12.61 32.81
N THR A 825 4.51 11.32 32.46
CA THR A 825 3.91 10.24 33.25
C THR A 825 4.99 9.31 33.79
N ASN A 826 5.17 9.31 35.11
CA ASN A 826 6.07 8.39 35.79
C ASN A 826 5.30 7.16 36.33
N GLN A 827 5.76 5.95 36.03
CA GLN A 827 5.10 4.68 36.37
C GLN A 827 6.05 3.76 37.14
N ALA A 828 5.58 3.18 38.24
CA ALA A 828 6.33 2.22 39.05
C ALA A 828 5.72 0.82 39.01
N LYS A 829 6.52 -0.19 38.62
CA LYS A 829 6.21 -1.63 38.76
C LYS A 829 6.90 -2.19 40.01
N VAL A 830 6.27 -3.16 40.66
CA VAL A 830 6.96 -4.11 41.55
C VAL A 830 6.97 -5.49 40.88
N ILE A 831 8.15 -6.10 40.79
CA ILE A 831 8.32 -7.54 40.51
C ILE A 831 8.55 -8.20 41.87
N ALA A 832 7.84 -9.27 42.18
CA ALA A 832 8.00 -10.04 43.43
C ALA A 832 7.36 -11.42 43.30
N TYR A 833 7.78 -12.38 44.11
CA TYR A 833 7.38 -13.79 43.98
C TYR A 833 6.65 -14.34 45.21
N ASN A 834 5.85 -15.38 45.00
CA ASN A 834 5.02 -16.00 46.04
C ASN A 834 5.76 -16.98 46.97
N ALA A 835 7.01 -17.33 46.67
CA ALA A 835 7.89 -18.18 47.49
C ALA A 835 9.35 -17.83 47.23
N ALA A 836 10.25 -18.15 48.17
CA ALA A 836 11.69 -17.91 48.04
C ALA A 836 12.31 -18.75 46.90
N SER A 837 13.25 -18.17 46.15
CA SER A 837 13.93 -18.78 44.99
C SER A 837 14.83 -20.00 45.29
N SER A 838 14.78 -20.57 46.50
CA SER A 838 15.66 -21.65 46.97
C SER A 838 14.99 -23.03 46.97
N THR A 839 14.44 -23.49 45.85
CA THR A 839 14.28 -24.93 45.58
C THR A 839 14.35 -25.23 44.08
N VAL A 840 15.31 -26.06 43.66
CA VAL A 840 15.48 -26.45 42.25
C VAL A 840 14.22 -27.18 41.76
N GLY A 841 13.70 -26.79 40.59
CA GLY A 841 12.62 -27.50 39.89
C GLY A 841 11.19 -26.99 40.11
N LYS A 842 10.97 -25.83 40.76
CA LYS A 842 9.63 -25.19 40.81
C LYS A 842 9.67 -23.75 40.29
N LYS A 843 8.90 -23.46 39.23
CA LYS A 843 8.64 -22.08 38.77
C LYS A 843 7.87 -21.32 39.86
N THR A 844 8.54 -20.38 40.55
CA THR A 844 7.90 -19.46 41.49
C THR A 844 7.05 -18.44 40.73
N LYS A 845 5.80 -18.23 41.13
CA LYS A 845 4.87 -17.38 40.37
C LYS A 845 5.08 -15.91 40.72
N GLU A 846 5.33 -15.08 39.72
CA GLU A 846 5.34 -13.62 39.88
C GLU A 846 3.95 -13.15 40.35
N LEU A 847 3.96 -12.27 41.34
CA LEU A 847 2.75 -11.64 41.88
C LEU A 847 2.25 -10.59 40.87
N ARG A 848 1.00 -10.72 40.42
CA ARG A 848 0.35 -9.73 39.55
C ARG A 848 0.03 -8.46 40.35
N ILE A 849 1.00 -7.56 40.44
CA ILE A 849 0.92 -6.30 41.20
C ILE A 849 0.61 -5.16 40.21
N PRO A 850 -0.50 -4.40 40.38
CA PRO A 850 -0.79 -3.24 39.55
C PRO A 850 0.29 -2.16 39.64
N VAL A 851 0.62 -1.52 38.52
CA VAL A 851 1.58 -0.41 38.47
C VAL A 851 1.00 0.86 39.09
N ALA A 852 1.81 1.62 39.82
CA ALA A 852 1.43 2.93 40.35
C ALA A 852 1.91 4.04 39.42
N LYS A 853 0.99 4.83 38.88
CA LYS A 853 1.30 5.95 37.97
C LYS A 853 1.10 7.30 38.67
N HIS A 854 1.92 8.29 38.33
CA HIS A 854 1.69 9.70 38.65
C HIS A 854 2.11 10.57 37.47
N THR A 855 1.22 11.46 37.06
CA THR A 855 1.36 12.31 35.88
C THR A 855 1.44 13.77 36.30
N LEU A 856 2.35 14.52 35.67
CA LEU A 856 2.70 15.89 36.01
C LEU A 856 2.86 16.72 34.73
N GLU A 857 2.18 17.87 34.66
CA GLU A 857 2.36 18.83 33.57
C GLU A 857 3.56 19.74 33.84
N ILE A 858 4.42 19.92 32.83
CA ILE A 858 5.64 20.71 32.89
C ILE A 858 5.59 21.80 31.82
N LYS A 859 5.93 23.05 32.20
CA LYS A 859 6.04 24.19 31.28
C LYS A 859 7.49 24.47 30.93
N GLY A 860 7.82 24.47 29.65
CA GLY A 860 9.21 24.52 29.17
C GLY A 860 9.32 25.09 27.76
N VAL A 861 10.20 24.53 26.93
CA VAL A 861 10.30 24.96 25.53
C VAL A 861 9.02 24.64 24.76
N ASP A 862 8.64 25.56 23.85
CA ASP A 862 7.30 25.58 23.24
C ASP A 862 7.16 24.59 22.06
N ILE A 863 8.29 24.26 21.43
CA ILE A 863 8.47 23.16 20.47
C ILE A 863 9.76 22.44 20.87
N GLY A 864 9.64 21.25 21.46
CA GLY A 864 10.76 20.33 21.64
C GLY A 864 11.06 19.58 20.35
N ILE A 865 12.34 19.50 19.96
CA ILE A 865 12.82 18.73 18.82
C ILE A 865 13.63 17.54 19.34
N ARG A 866 13.20 16.31 19.02
CA ARG A 866 13.91 15.06 19.29
C ARG A 866 14.50 14.54 17.99
N ASN A 867 15.79 14.78 17.74
CA ASN A 867 16.52 14.05 16.71
C ASN A 867 16.43 12.54 17.02
N VAL A 868 15.86 11.76 16.11
CA VAL A 868 15.81 10.29 16.18
C VAL A 868 17.08 9.72 15.53
N GLY A 869 17.56 10.35 14.46
CA GLY A 869 18.88 10.15 13.89
C GLY A 869 18.86 9.63 12.45
N LEU A 870 19.98 9.05 12.03
CA LEU A 870 20.11 8.35 10.76
C LEU A 870 19.30 7.04 10.81
N LEU A 871 18.32 6.91 9.92
CA LEU A 871 17.56 5.67 9.70
C LEU A 871 18.34 4.72 8.77
N GLY A 872 18.96 5.25 7.71
CA GLY A 872 19.77 4.49 6.77
C GLY A 872 20.53 5.35 5.76
N THR A 873 21.53 4.75 5.10
CA THR A 873 22.22 5.35 3.94
C THR A 873 22.19 4.39 2.76
N TYR A 874 21.80 4.89 1.60
CA TYR A 874 21.67 4.13 0.36
C TYR A 874 22.72 4.60 -0.64
N GLN A 875 23.41 3.66 -1.31
CA GLN A 875 24.38 4.02 -2.36
C GLN A 875 23.64 4.15 -3.69
N HIS A 876 23.74 5.31 -4.32
CA HIS A 876 23.16 5.58 -5.62
C HIS A 876 24.11 5.12 -6.75
N THR A 877 23.57 4.91 -7.95
CA THR A 877 24.29 4.34 -9.11
C THR A 877 25.51 5.16 -9.56
N ASN A 878 25.50 6.47 -9.30
CA ASN A 878 26.62 7.39 -9.54
C ASN A 878 27.75 7.33 -8.50
N GLY A 879 27.66 6.48 -7.47
CA GLY A 879 28.67 6.34 -6.41
C GLY A 879 28.59 7.38 -5.29
N LEU A 880 27.56 8.24 -5.29
CA LEU A 880 27.19 9.08 -4.15
C LEU A 880 26.20 8.33 -3.23
N TYR A 881 25.96 8.87 -2.04
CA TYR A 881 25.02 8.33 -1.08
C TYR A 881 23.83 9.27 -0.87
N VAL A 882 22.68 8.67 -0.54
CA VAL A 882 21.53 9.31 0.08
C VAL A 882 21.49 8.91 1.56
N ALA A 883 21.13 9.82 2.45
CA ALA A 883 20.89 9.52 3.87
C ALA A 883 19.47 9.91 4.29
N VAL A 884 18.81 9.06 5.06
CA VAL A 884 17.49 9.35 5.64
C VAL A 884 17.70 9.76 7.10
N LEU A 885 17.43 11.03 7.42
CA LEU A 885 17.49 11.56 8.77
C LEU A 885 16.09 11.77 9.34
N THR A 886 15.88 11.42 10.60
CA THR A 886 14.55 11.37 11.24
C THR A 886 14.53 12.18 12.54
N TRP A 887 13.39 12.81 12.84
CA TRP A 887 13.15 13.49 14.12
C TRP A 887 11.66 13.57 14.46
N GLU A 888 11.38 13.92 15.71
CA GLU A 888 10.02 14.14 16.22
C GLU A 888 9.93 15.51 16.88
N THR A 889 8.72 16.07 16.92
CA THR A 889 8.41 17.37 17.53
C THR A 889 7.22 17.29 18.47
N SER A 890 7.26 18.06 19.56
CA SER A 890 6.23 18.02 20.62
C SER A 890 4.88 18.65 20.25
N LYS A 891 4.77 19.21 19.04
CA LYS A 891 3.59 19.82 18.42
C LYS A 891 3.72 19.68 16.89
N PRO A 892 2.63 19.75 16.12
CA PRO A 892 2.72 19.81 14.66
C PRO A 892 3.56 21.01 14.18
N THR A 893 4.57 20.74 13.35
CA THR A 893 5.55 21.73 12.85
C THR A 893 5.98 21.45 11.42
N ASP A 894 6.50 22.47 10.74
CA ASP A 894 7.31 22.37 9.54
C ASP A 894 8.62 21.57 9.78
N GLY A 895 9.36 21.29 8.70
CA GLY A 895 10.65 20.61 8.78
C GLY A 895 11.69 21.08 7.77
N GLN A 896 12.94 21.25 8.22
CA GLN A 896 14.12 21.41 7.36
C GLN A 896 15.41 20.99 8.07
N ILE A 897 16.36 20.42 7.33
CA ILE A 897 17.72 20.10 7.82
C ILE A 897 18.76 20.99 7.13
N PHE A 898 19.73 21.46 7.89
CA PHE A 898 20.90 22.21 7.44
C PHE A 898 22.14 21.36 7.70
N PHE A 899 23.05 21.20 6.73
CA PHE A 899 24.13 20.21 6.78
C PHE A 899 25.38 20.58 5.97
N SER A 900 26.55 20.12 6.46
CA SER A 900 27.88 20.35 5.89
C SER A 900 28.81 19.17 6.20
N GLU A 901 29.95 19.08 5.52
CA GLU A 901 31.00 18.10 5.87
C GLU A 901 31.57 18.44 7.26
N ASN A 902 31.77 17.43 8.12
CA ASN A 902 32.20 17.67 9.49
C ASN A 902 33.68 18.06 9.54
N ASN A 903 33.97 19.26 10.04
CA ASN A 903 35.32 19.78 10.26
C ASN A 903 35.71 19.85 11.75
N GLY A 904 34.84 19.36 12.66
CA GLY A 904 35.04 19.39 14.11
C GLY A 904 34.66 20.70 14.80
N VAL A 905 34.13 21.68 14.07
CA VAL A 905 33.59 22.95 14.59
C VAL A 905 32.13 23.09 14.18
N SER A 906 31.27 23.53 15.10
CA SER A 906 29.88 23.85 14.75
C SER A 906 29.84 25.01 13.76
N PRO A 907 29.19 24.86 12.59
CA PRO A 907 29.02 25.94 11.62
C PRO A 907 27.86 26.88 11.98
N TYR A 908 27.15 26.65 13.10
CA TYR A 908 25.90 27.33 13.42
C TYR A 908 26.06 28.84 13.66
N ASP A 909 25.54 29.64 12.72
CA ASP A 909 25.27 31.06 12.88
C ASP A 909 23.85 31.38 12.40
N GLN A 910 22.99 31.80 13.33
CA GLN A 910 21.59 32.17 13.08
C GLN A 910 21.41 33.35 12.10
N LEU A 911 22.46 34.14 11.85
CA LEU A 911 22.44 35.29 10.93
C LEU A 911 23.03 34.95 9.55
N ALA A 912 23.66 33.79 9.40
CA ALA A 912 24.22 33.33 8.13
C ALA A 912 23.17 32.61 7.28
N LYS A 913 23.37 32.60 5.95
CA LYS A 913 22.59 31.75 5.03
C LYS A 913 22.69 30.29 5.50
N ASN A 914 21.59 29.54 5.39
CA ASN A 914 21.51 28.12 5.79
C ASN A 914 21.91 27.87 7.25
N LEU A 915 21.73 28.84 8.16
CA LEU A 915 22.23 28.81 9.53
C LEU A 915 23.76 28.58 9.63
N GLY A 916 24.51 28.96 8.59
CA GLY A 916 25.97 28.80 8.48
C GLY A 916 26.43 27.48 7.85
N TYR A 917 25.54 26.52 7.58
CA TYR A 917 25.86 25.26 6.91
C TYR A 917 25.99 25.41 5.38
N ASP A 918 26.83 24.60 4.74
CA ASP A 918 27.00 24.61 3.27
C ASP A 918 25.69 24.35 2.52
N ARG A 919 24.88 23.38 2.98
CA ARG A 919 23.64 22.95 2.33
C ARG A 919 22.43 23.00 3.26
N ALA A 920 21.25 23.05 2.65
CA ALA A 920 19.96 22.84 3.29
C ALA A 920 19.20 21.77 2.49
N SER A 921 18.35 21.00 3.16
CA SER A 921 17.43 20.07 2.53
C SER A 921 16.26 20.80 1.86
N ALA A 922 15.43 20.04 1.15
CA ALA A 922 14.05 20.45 0.89
C ALA A 922 13.35 20.88 2.19
N HIS A 923 12.38 21.76 2.06
CA HIS A 923 11.59 22.26 3.18
C HIS A 923 10.20 21.61 3.15
N MET A 924 9.86 20.85 4.19
CA MET A 924 8.51 20.30 4.37
C MET A 924 7.62 21.35 5.06
N PRO A 925 6.59 21.89 4.39
CA PRO A 925 5.69 22.88 4.98
C PRO A 925 4.60 22.24 5.85
N PHE A 926 4.34 20.94 5.68
CA PHE A 926 3.26 20.22 6.34
C PHE A 926 3.51 20.09 7.86
N LEU A 927 2.52 20.51 8.65
CA LEU A 927 2.61 20.49 10.11
C LEU A 927 2.43 19.05 10.63
N LYS A 928 3.53 18.35 10.90
CA LYS A 928 3.56 16.97 11.45
C LYS A 928 4.36 16.93 12.76
N THR A 929 4.14 15.89 13.57
CA THR A 929 4.88 15.62 14.84
C THR A 929 6.00 14.58 14.68
N LYS A 930 6.03 13.87 13.56
CA LYS A 930 7.11 12.99 13.13
C LYS A 930 7.60 13.45 11.76
N HIS A 931 8.90 13.38 11.55
CA HIS A 931 9.60 13.95 10.40
C HIS A 931 10.70 13.01 9.92
N TYR A 932 10.91 13.00 8.61
CA TYR A 932 12.08 12.43 7.97
C TYR A 932 12.54 13.35 6.84
N MET A 933 13.77 13.19 6.38
CA MET A 933 14.33 13.99 5.29
C MET A 933 15.42 13.23 4.57
N PHE A 934 15.34 13.18 3.24
CA PHE A 934 16.41 12.69 2.39
C PHE A 934 17.49 13.77 2.21
N LEU A 935 18.75 13.43 2.51
CA LEU A 935 19.91 14.23 2.15
C LEU A 935 20.60 13.58 0.95
N LEU A 936 20.60 14.29 -0.17
CA LEU A 936 21.18 13.85 -1.45
C LEU A 936 22.65 14.28 -1.60
N ASP A 937 23.30 13.73 -2.62
CA ASP A 937 24.69 14.05 -3.03
C ASP A 937 25.69 14.04 -1.87
N LEU A 938 25.70 12.95 -1.11
CA LEU A 938 26.67 12.72 -0.05
C LEU A 938 27.87 11.95 -0.60
N LYS A 939 29.08 12.41 -0.27
CA LYS A 939 30.31 11.70 -0.61
C LYS A 939 30.41 10.38 0.17
N PRO A 940 31.04 9.33 -0.37
CA PRO A 940 31.39 8.13 0.38
C PRO A 940 32.40 8.42 1.51
N ALA A 941 32.43 7.55 2.53
CA ALA A 941 33.38 7.59 3.66
C ALA A 941 33.52 8.97 4.35
N THR A 942 32.44 9.75 4.41
CA THR A 942 32.45 11.15 4.82
C THR A 942 31.50 11.36 6.01
N GLU A 943 31.98 12.00 7.08
CA GLU A 943 31.12 12.45 8.18
C GLU A 943 30.53 13.83 7.85
N TYR A 944 29.24 13.98 8.12
CA TYR A 944 28.47 15.20 7.97
C TYR A 944 28.00 15.68 9.34
N THR A 945 28.03 16.99 9.57
CA THR A 945 27.32 17.62 10.69
C THR A 945 26.02 18.23 10.18
N TYR A 946 24.95 18.16 10.98
CA TYR A 946 23.63 18.68 10.63
C TYR A 946 22.87 19.25 11.83
N ARG A 947 21.91 20.13 11.54
CA ARG A 947 20.95 20.69 12.49
C ARG A 947 19.55 20.74 11.88
N ILE A 948 18.54 20.52 12.71
CA ILE A 948 17.12 20.55 12.35
C ILE A 948 16.53 21.92 12.69
N ARG A 949 15.64 22.46 11.83
CA ARG A 949 14.68 23.52 12.14
C ARG A 949 13.26 22.95 12.03
N SER A 950 12.41 23.31 12.99
CA SER A 950 10.97 23.05 12.94
C SER A 950 10.19 24.22 13.53
N SER A 951 9.17 24.68 12.80
CA SER A 951 8.34 25.85 13.12
C SER A 951 6.86 25.50 13.13
N GLY A 952 6.08 26.03 14.06
CA GLY A 952 4.64 25.74 14.19
C GLY A 952 3.95 26.74 15.10
N SER A 953 2.68 27.04 14.82
CA SER A 953 1.86 27.98 15.60
C SER A 953 2.54 29.34 15.87
N GLY A 954 3.28 29.87 14.90
CA GLY A 954 4.01 31.15 15.01
C GLY A 954 5.36 31.10 15.73
N ASN A 955 5.77 29.95 16.27
CA ASN A 955 7.07 29.75 16.90
C ASN A 955 8.03 28.98 15.98
N THR A 956 9.34 29.20 16.11
CA THR A 956 10.40 28.41 15.46
C THR A 956 11.35 27.85 16.51
N SER A 957 11.75 26.60 16.35
CA SER A 957 12.74 25.92 17.17
C SER A 957 13.85 25.33 16.29
N THR A 958 15.05 25.20 16.83
CA THR A 958 16.17 24.49 16.17
C THR A 958 16.76 23.45 17.11
N GLY A 959 17.07 22.29 16.57
CA GLY A 959 17.82 21.25 17.28
C GLY A 959 19.25 21.68 17.61
N GLY A 960 19.97 20.78 18.28
CA GLY A 960 21.41 20.90 18.43
C GLY A 960 22.17 20.56 17.15
N ASP A 961 23.49 20.54 17.23
CA ASP A 961 24.36 20.00 16.18
C ASP A 961 24.50 18.49 16.38
N TYR A 962 24.26 17.74 15.31
CA TYR A 962 24.34 16.29 15.26
C TYR A 962 25.35 15.87 14.18
N THR A 963 25.78 14.61 14.17
CA THR A 963 26.57 14.05 13.06
C THR A 963 26.06 12.69 12.61
N PHE A 964 26.37 12.34 11.36
CA PHE A 964 26.25 11.01 10.79
C PHE A 964 27.36 10.79 9.75
N ALA A 965 27.66 9.55 9.37
CA ALA A 965 28.69 9.25 8.38
C ALA A 965 28.16 8.32 7.28
N THR A 966 28.66 8.50 6.06
CA THR A 966 28.40 7.58 4.94
C THR A 966 29.37 6.40 4.95
N PRO A 967 28.94 5.20 4.51
CA PRO A 967 29.84 4.07 4.27
C PRO A 967 30.93 4.40 3.23
N GLY A 968 32.05 3.68 3.31
CA GLY A 968 33.07 3.68 2.26
C GLY A 968 32.77 2.65 1.17
N PHE A 969 33.36 2.84 -0.02
CA PHE A 969 33.21 1.91 -1.13
C PHE A 969 33.66 0.48 -0.76
N VAL A 970 32.72 -0.46 -0.74
CA VAL A 970 33.01 -1.88 -0.97
C VAL A 970 32.97 -2.14 -2.47
N SER A 971 34.12 -2.45 -3.06
CA SER A 971 34.19 -2.95 -4.43
C SER A 971 33.42 -4.26 -4.53
N LYS A 972 32.45 -4.37 -5.46
CA LYS A 972 31.60 -5.54 -5.65
C LYS A 972 32.42 -6.78 -6.02
N ALA A 973 32.85 -7.52 -5.01
CA ALA A 973 33.62 -8.75 -5.18
C ALA A 973 32.71 -9.89 -5.65
N SER A 974 33.12 -10.62 -6.68
CA SER A 974 32.39 -11.78 -7.19
C SER A 974 32.28 -12.86 -6.11
N ALA A 975 31.07 -13.09 -5.59
CA ALA A 975 30.83 -14.03 -4.51
C ALA A 975 30.92 -15.48 -5.00
N SER A 976 32.13 -16.05 -4.97
CA SER A 976 32.32 -17.50 -5.07
C SER A 976 31.95 -18.15 -3.73
N VAL A 977 31.15 -19.22 -3.77
CA VAL A 977 30.60 -19.86 -2.57
C VAL A 977 31.69 -20.58 -1.78
N VAL A 978 32.05 -20.02 -0.62
CA VAL A 978 32.77 -20.73 0.44
C VAL A 978 32.14 -20.37 1.79
N ALA A 979 31.24 -21.22 2.27
CA ALA A 979 30.70 -21.10 3.62
C ALA A 979 31.81 -21.32 4.66
N THR A 980 31.90 -20.42 5.66
CA THR A 980 32.68 -20.65 6.88
C THR A 980 31.81 -20.31 8.10
N PRO A 981 31.81 -21.15 9.16
CA PRO A 981 30.82 -21.04 10.22
C PRO A 981 31.11 -19.87 11.17
N ILE A 982 30.14 -18.98 11.33
CA ILE A 982 30.15 -17.96 12.38
C ILE A 982 29.73 -18.61 13.70
N VAL A 983 30.63 -18.63 14.68
CA VAL A 983 30.33 -19.20 16.01
C VAL A 983 29.37 -18.27 16.75
N ALA A 984 28.08 -18.64 16.78
CA ALA A 984 27.06 -17.95 17.54
C ALA A 984 27.37 -17.97 19.05
N LYS A 985 27.08 -16.86 19.73
CA LYS A 985 27.21 -16.74 21.18
C LYS A 985 25.93 -17.27 21.84
N PRO A 986 25.98 -18.09 22.92
CA PRO A 986 24.78 -18.71 23.48
C PRO A 986 23.74 -17.69 23.94
N ILE A 987 22.57 -17.71 23.30
CA ILE A 987 21.35 -17.04 23.78
C ILE A 987 20.62 -18.02 24.71
N THR A 988 20.06 -17.52 25.81
CA THR A 988 19.39 -18.38 26.80
C THR A 988 17.89 -18.45 26.47
N PRO A 989 17.24 -19.63 26.46
CA PRO A 989 15.84 -19.75 26.04
C PRO A 989 14.87 -18.98 26.95
N THR A 990 14.05 -18.12 26.34
CA THR A 990 12.86 -17.54 26.96
C THR A 990 11.68 -18.48 26.76
N THR A 991 11.07 -18.97 27.83
CA THR A 991 9.91 -19.89 27.71
C THR A 991 8.69 -19.18 27.10
N PRO A 992 7.83 -19.90 26.34
CA PRO A 992 6.67 -19.32 25.64
C PRO A 992 5.70 -18.53 26.52
N VAL A 993 5.03 -17.57 25.90
CA VAL A 993 3.85 -16.90 26.44
C VAL A 993 2.65 -17.74 26.05
N VAL A 994 2.02 -18.42 27.02
CA VAL A 994 0.75 -19.12 26.79
C VAL A 994 -0.35 -18.08 26.57
N VAL A 995 -0.63 -17.80 25.30
CA VAL A 995 -1.87 -17.16 24.84
C VAL A 995 -3.03 -18.15 25.05
N LYS A 996 -4.27 -17.68 25.03
CA LYS A 996 -5.43 -18.58 25.07
C LYS A 996 -5.71 -19.05 23.64
N SER A 997 -5.94 -20.35 23.47
CA SER A 997 -6.73 -20.85 22.35
C SER A 997 -8.05 -20.07 22.25
N ILE A 998 -8.34 -19.48 21.10
CA ILE A 998 -9.71 -19.10 20.74
C ILE A 998 -10.51 -20.40 20.60
N ALA A 999 -11.75 -20.42 21.07
CA ALA A 999 -12.62 -21.58 20.93
C ALA A 999 -13.50 -21.36 19.69
N PRO A 1000 -13.65 -22.37 18.80
CA PRO A 1000 -14.50 -22.22 17.62
C PRO A 1000 -15.96 -21.94 18.02
N PRO A 1001 -16.74 -21.24 17.16
CA PRO A 1001 -18.10 -20.83 17.47
C PRO A 1001 -18.99 -22.04 17.76
N VAL A 1002 -19.66 -22.03 18.91
CA VAL A 1002 -20.58 -23.10 19.30
C VAL A 1002 -21.84 -23.04 18.41
N PRO A 1003 -22.19 -24.12 17.67
CA PRO A 1003 -23.38 -24.13 16.85
C PRO A 1003 -24.65 -23.84 17.66
N LYS A 1004 -25.43 -22.84 17.24
CA LYS A 1004 -26.69 -22.45 17.89
C LYS A 1004 -27.65 -23.63 17.87
N GLN A 1005 -28.01 -24.18 19.05
CA GLN A 1005 -29.00 -25.25 19.13
C GLN A 1005 -30.36 -24.77 18.58
N PRO A 1006 -31.10 -25.61 17.83
CA PRO A 1006 -32.43 -25.25 17.32
C PRO A 1006 -33.39 -24.85 18.44
N VAL A 1007 -33.98 -23.66 18.34
CA VAL A 1007 -34.92 -23.13 19.33
C VAL A 1007 -36.20 -23.97 19.35
N ALA A 1008 -36.49 -24.61 20.48
CA ALA A 1008 -37.72 -25.37 20.65
C ALA A 1008 -38.96 -24.44 20.65
N PRO A 1009 -40.06 -24.82 19.97
CA PRO A 1009 -41.24 -23.96 19.85
C PRO A 1009 -41.91 -23.74 21.20
N THR A 1010 -41.97 -22.47 21.62
CA THR A 1010 -42.62 -22.04 22.88
C THR A 1010 -44.13 -21.84 22.63
N PRO A 1011 -45.02 -22.30 23.54
CA PRO A 1011 -46.41 -22.62 23.16
C PRO A 1011 -47.39 -21.45 23.11
N THR A 1012 -48.46 -21.64 22.35
CA THR A 1012 -49.61 -20.72 22.22
C THR A 1012 -50.36 -20.54 23.54
N PRO A 1013 -50.72 -19.30 23.94
CA PRO A 1013 -51.51 -19.04 25.14
C PRO A 1013 -53.00 -19.36 24.94
N VAL A 1014 -53.66 -19.83 26.00
CA VAL A 1014 -55.11 -20.14 26.05
C VAL A 1014 -55.82 -19.20 27.04
N SER A 1015 -57.08 -18.86 26.76
CA SER A 1015 -57.97 -18.03 27.59
C SER A 1015 -58.36 -18.70 28.93
N GLU A 1016 -59.03 -18.10 29.92
CA GLU A 1016 -60.01 -16.98 30.10
C GLU A 1016 -59.91 -16.52 31.60
N PRO A 1017 -60.79 -15.72 32.28
CA PRO A 1017 -61.98 -14.92 31.88
C PRO A 1017 -62.16 -13.48 32.48
N LYS A 1018 -62.94 -12.63 31.77
CA LYS A 1018 -64.08 -11.74 32.19
C LYS A 1018 -64.25 -11.28 33.69
N THR A 1019 -64.71 -10.06 34.06
CA THR A 1019 -65.32 -8.89 33.34
C THR A 1019 -65.32 -7.58 34.18
N GLU A 1020 -65.73 -6.45 33.56
CA GLU A 1020 -66.53 -5.29 34.07
C GLU A 1020 -65.95 -3.85 34.14
N THR A 1021 -66.27 -3.08 33.08
CA THR A 1021 -67.07 -1.84 33.06
C THR A 1021 -66.64 -0.55 33.80
N ALA A 1022 -66.29 0.51 33.04
CA ALA A 1022 -66.74 1.91 33.22
C ALA A 1022 -66.51 2.75 31.94
N GLN A 1023 -67.20 3.91 31.77
CA GLN A 1023 -67.19 4.72 30.54
C GLN A 1023 -66.44 6.07 30.62
N GLN A 1024 -66.08 6.57 29.44
CA GLN A 1024 -65.57 7.89 29.07
C GLN A 1024 -66.40 9.09 29.58
N PRO A 1025 -65.76 10.26 29.79
CA PRO A 1025 -66.32 11.54 29.34
C PRO A 1025 -65.36 12.36 28.43
N ALA A 1026 -65.89 13.43 27.81
CA ALA A 1026 -65.24 14.24 26.77
C ALA A 1026 -64.92 15.70 27.26
N PRO A 1027 -64.25 16.57 26.48
CA PRO A 1027 -63.60 17.80 26.99
C PRO A 1027 -64.40 19.10 26.81
N ALA A 1028 -64.06 20.15 27.60
CA ALA A 1028 -64.20 21.56 27.20
C ALA A 1028 -63.40 22.54 28.10
N ALA A 1029 -62.97 23.65 27.51
CA ALA A 1029 -62.12 24.71 28.08
C ALA A 1029 -62.75 25.58 29.21
N GLN A 1030 -61.92 26.36 29.93
CA GLN A 1030 -61.94 27.84 29.82
C GLN A 1030 -60.87 28.61 30.64
N SER A 1031 -60.73 29.89 30.25
CA SER A 1031 -60.13 31.03 30.98
C SER A 1031 -58.61 31.17 31.03
N GLY A 1032 -58.15 32.42 30.94
CA GLY A 1032 -56.77 32.84 31.12
C GLY A 1032 -56.72 34.35 31.38
N VAL A 1033 -55.60 34.82 31.93
CA VAL A 1033 -55.27 36.24 32.12
C VAL A 1033 -53.77 36.38 31.87
N GLY A 1034 -53.34 37.34 31.05
CA GLY A 1034 -51.93 37.53 30.71
C GLY A 1034 -51.36 38.89 31.16
N SER A 1035 -50.04 39.07 31.01
CA SER A 1035 -49.44 40.41 30.95
C SER A 1035 -48.09 40.43 30.22
N VAL A 1036 -48.09 41.06 29.04
CA VAL A 1036 -47.12 42.03 28.50
C VAL A 1036 -45.81 42.26 29.29
N VAL A 1037 -44.64 42.25 28.61
CA VAL A 1037 -43.67 43.39 28.46
C VAL A 1037 -42.27 42.95 27.94
N LYS A 1038 -41.87 43.50 26.78
CA LYS A 1038 -40.52 43.81 26.20
C LYS A 1038 -39.38 42.74 26.21
N LYS A 1039 -38.62 42.46 25.13
CA LYS A 1039 -37.93 43.24 24.04
C LYS A 1039 -36.46 43.60 24.37
N VAL A 1040 -35.57 43.48 23.35
CA VAL A 1040 -34.26 44.17 23.12
C VAL A 1040 -32.94 43.38 23.36
N PHE A 1041 -32.26 43.04 22.24
CA PHE A 1041 -30.82 43.07 21.89
C PHE A 1041 -29.70 42.64 22.86
N GLY A 1042 -28.66 42.01 22.29
CA GLY A 1042 -27.26 42.13 22.77
C GLY A 1042 -26.28 41.10 22.18
N TRP A 1043 -25.47 41.47 21.18
CA TRP A 1043 -24.25 40.74 20.81
C TRP A 1043 -23.17 40.87 21.91
N PHE A 1044 -22.33 39.84 22.08
CA PHE A 1044 -20.86 39.88 21.84
C PHE A 1044 -20.11 38.80 22.64
N HIS A 1045 -19.80 37.66 22.02
CA HIS A 1045 -18.46 37.14 21.71
C HIS A 1045 -18.57 35.75 21.08
#